data_AF-A0A8H5GCW8-F1
#
_entry.id   AF-A0A8H5GCW8-F1
#
_cell.length_a   1.000
_cell.length_b   1.000
_cell.length_c   1.000
_cell.angle_alpha   90.00
_cell.angle_beta   90.00
_cell.angle_gamma   90.00
#
_symmetry.space_group_name_H-M   'P 1'
#
loop_
_entity.id
_entity.type
_entity.pdbx_description
1 polymer ?
#
loop_
_entity_poly.entity_id
_entity_poly.type
_entity_poly.pdbx_seq_one_letter_code
_entity_poly.pdbx_strand_id
1 'polypeptide(L)'
;MKITDINLSAIHFATPSVPKIFTGRDDLVNEGVEILHRSDWNHLAILGPGGIGKTSLALAISSHDRVKLKYQKCYFLPCDIMEDHEDLLQGFIQVLGLPMQEGKSQHDILYGNLRALQRAVIFILDNFETPWNYKEARTHVSDFIKKLLGFDHVTLIVTMRGIKGPGHPDIKWNKLGAEAGIPTLPIEAAREIFYLISGKSRSSDPEKSLDYLLRELDCMPLAIRLIAQLAESIHLENLIKMWDQSKTEILSEPDTEPGKLTSVEYSIELSVKLLKSNAKDLLAALSYLPNGVPNWNTMLNEMLPEIPKVAVTILQLQACSLIIEKDDSLMMLAPVREYISTRYSIPDLFLRQIEAFYVEMTERMSGSGNNLDLHALNLFKIFAQYQGAGGQGKAAHCLITLAHMYSDQYKYNNATKFFLEARAKFQDVNDQCWAAYCLYKLGELQKMLENYDEARKMLSEARVECRAVKDQRTAAYCLWNLGETYKMQNEYREATKMLSEALTEFNNIADKYGATHCLASLGYIYRMQNKYNEAREILSEAMFQYQSMNEQSEAAMCLWQLGNISWMQNKYDEAMKMLSEAMDQFKSIENQTWVTHCLQSLANIDMSQNRFSKATELLLEAKANYQSIGDKLGFAGCLWSLGEIHLNQDRYSKATEVLSEAVFHFESIGNQLGVAHCLMSLSRVHIAQHKYSEATKTILNARAQYKHCEDQMGAAQCLQHLSEIHLTQKRYDEATLMLSEACSQFLNIGGKSHAASCLIILSHIHRWQHRYTKAVEVLSEAHACFQSIGDQQGIARCLKGLALALHDQSRFDEALPLVLEAYANFSAANDVTEMGQCMKESGVIYRRLWQYEQAKKSFTDALALYSQCESQEYNKGWCLYEFSLLFQDMGDLVEAKKKLENAKASFESHGSLQEEVEWCDKALKESSEMGKYK
;
A
#
# COMPACT_ATOMS: atom_id res chain seq x y z
N MET A 1 -20.88 16.56 -11.77
CA MET A 1 -20.07 15.82 -10.77
C MET A 1 -18.78 16.60 -10.59
N LYS A 2 -18.36 16.90 -9.36
CA LYS A 2 -17.15 17.72 -9.09
C LYS A 2 -15.91 16.83 -9.01
N ILE A 3 -14.85 17.18 -9.75
CA ILE A 3 -13.64 16.36 -9.94
C ILE A 3 -12.44 16.82 -9.09
N THR A 4 -12.58 17.86 -8.29
CA THR A 4 -11.53 18.31 -7.36
C THR A 4 -11.31 17.28 -6.26
N ASP A 5 -10.21 16.53 -6.28
CA ASP A 5 -9.71 15.84 -5.10
C ASP A 5 -8.71 16.76 -4.40
N ILE A 6 -9.13 17.28 -3.25
CA ILE A 6 -8.26 18.02 -2.34
C ILE A 6 -7.17 17.07 -1.89
N ASN A 7 -5.92 17.39 -2.20
CA ASN A 7 -4.74 16.63 -1.80
C ASN A 7 -3.80 17.54 -0.97
N LEU A 8 -2.84 16.92 -0.28
CA LEU A 8 -1.97 17.65 0.64
C LEU A 8 -1.11 18.72 -0.07
N SER A 9 -0.70 18.49 -1.32
CA SER A 9 0.09 19.46 -2.10
C SER A 9 -0.76 20.69 -2.48
N ALA A 10 -2.00 20.49 -2.93
CA ALA A 10 -2.94 21.58 -3.20
C ALA A 10 -3.27 22.38 -1.93
N ILE A 11 -3.47 21.70 -0.79
CA ILE A 11 -3.67 22.37 0.50
C ILE A 11 -2.44 23.18 0.90
N HIS A 12 -1.24 22.59 0.79
CA HIS A 12 0.00 23.29 1.12
C HIS A 12 0.24 24.52 0.24
N PHE A 13 -0.05 24.38 -1.05
CA PHE A 13 0.03 25.45 -2.03
C PHE A 13 -0.89 26.62 -1.66
N ALA A 14 -2.18 26.33 -1.42
CA ALA A 14 -3.20 27.31 -1.07
C ALA A 14 -3.06 27.87 0.37
N THR A 15 -2.29 27.22 1.25
CA THR A 15 -2.07 27.70 2.62
C THR A 15 -1.25 29.00 2.61
N PRO A 16 -1.76 30.11 3.18
CA PRO A 16 -1.05 31.38 3.23
C PRO A 16 0.14 31.33 4.20
N SER A 17 1.18 32.13 3.91
CA SER A 17 2.32 32.28 4.80
C SER A 17 1.98 33.17 6.01
N VAL A 18 2.67 32.92 7.12
CA VAL A 18 2.55 33.77 8.32
C VAL A 18 2.97 35.20 7.95
N PRO A 19 2.16 36.22 8.27
CA PRO A 19 2.44 37.60 7.89
C PRO A 19 3.75 38.09 8.53
N LYS A 20 4.69 38.57 7.70
CA LYS A 20 5.95 39.18 8.18
C LYS A 20 5.73 40.52 8.89
N ILE A 21 4.71 41.27 8.47
CA ILE A 21 4.31 42.56 9.04
C ILE A 21 2.91 42.39 9.62
N PHE A 22 2.80 42.42 10.93
CA PHE A 22 1.54 42.28 11.68
C PHE A 22 1.64 43.07 13.00
N THR A 23 1.01 44.24 13.06
CA THR A 23 1.02 45.11 14.26
C THR A 23 -0.38 45.67 14.55
N GLY A 24 -0.61 46.15 15.78
CA GLY A 24 -1.88 46.79 16.18
C GLY A 24 -3.03 45.82 16.46
N ARG A 25 -2.73 44.55 16.71
CA ARG A 25 -3.71 43.47 16.92
C ARG A 25 -3.42 42.62 18.16
N ASP A 26 -2.48 43.03 19.02
CA ASP A 26 -2.03 42.25 20.17
C ASP A 26 -3.17 41.93 21.14
N ASP A 27 -4.07 42.88 21.39
CA ASP A 27 -5.24 42.67 22.24
C ASP A 27 -6.16 41.57 21.70
N LEU A 28 -6.42 41.56 20.38
CA LEU A 28 -7.24 40.55 19.72
C LEU A 28 -6.54 39.19 19.67
N VAL A 29 -5.22 39.18 19.51
CA VAL A 29 -4.43 37.94 19.61
C VAL A 29 -4.55 37.37 21.02
N ASN A 30 -4.35 38.20 22.05
CA ASN A 30 -4.47 37.79 23.45
C ASN A 30 -5.88 37.31 23.79
N GLU A 31 -6.91 38.03 23.35
CA GLU A 31 -8.31 37.60 23.52
C GLU A 31 -8.57 36.23 22.87
N GLY A 32 -8.11 36.04 21.63
CA GLY A 32 -8.20 34.76 20.93
C GLY A 32 -7.46 33.64 21.66
N VAL A 33 -6.24 33.91 22.15
CA VAL A 33 -5.45 32.95 22.95
C VAL A 33 -6.17 32.59 24.25
N GLU A 34 -6.76 33.56 24.95
CA GLU A 34 -7.53 33.31 26.18
C GLU A 34 -8.77 32.45 25.91
N ILE A 35 -9.50 32.71 24.83
CA ILE A 35 -10.62 31.88 24.40
C ILE A 35 -10.16 30.43 24.14
N LEU A 36 -9.05 30.25 23.40
CA LEU A 36 -8.49 28.93 23.13
C LEU A 36 -7.98 28.22 24.41
N HIS A 37 -7.64 28.96 25.47
CA HIS A 37 -7.18 28.37 26.72
C HIS A 37 -8.29 27.84 27.63
N ARG A 38 -9.55 28.26 27.43
CA ARG A 38 -10.71 27.76 28.19
C ARG A 38 -10.87 26.24 28.04
N SER A 39 -11.44 25.62 29.08
CA SER A 39 -11.68 24.17 29.16
C SER A 39 -12.98 23.71 28.51
N ASP A 40 -14.00 24.58 28.46
CA ASP A 40 -15.38 24.13 28.21
C ASP A 40 -15.91 24.50 26.81
N TRP A 41 -15.43 25.60 26.22
CA TRP A 41 -15.82 26.05 24.87
C TRP A 41 -14.75 26.93 24.22
N ASN A 42 -13.92 26.33 23.36
CA ASN A 42 -12.73 26.96 22.80
C ASN A 42 -12.79 27.22 21.28
N HIS A 43 -13.92 26.99 20.62
CA HIS A 43 -14.06 27.27 19.18
C HIS A 43 -14.21 28.77 18.90
N LEU A 44 -13.52 29.26 17.87
CA LEU A 44 -13.36 30.69 17.57
C LEU A 44 -13.84 31.02 16.16
N ALA A 45 -14.60 32.12 16.01
CA ALA A 45 -15.00 32.67 14.73
C ALA A 45 -14.43 34.08 14.56
N ILE A 46 -13.63 34.28 13.51
CA ILE A 46 -13.05 35.56 13.12
C ILE A 46 -13.82 36.04 11.88
N LEU A 47 -14.65 37.06 12.07
CA LEU A 47 -15.61 37.53 11.08
C LEU A 47 -15.28 38.96 10.62
N GLY A 48 -15.64 39.31 9.39
CA GLY A 48 -15.44 40.65 8.86
C GLY A 48 -15.31 40.70 7.33
N PRO A 49 -15.21 41.91 6.73
CA PRO A 49 -15.12 42.09 5.28
C PRO A 49 -13.83 41.53 4.67
N GLY A 50 -13.75 41.47 3.33
CA GLY A 50 -12.51 41.11 2.62
C GLY A 50 -11.38 42.09 2.92
N GLY A 51 -10.14 41.61 3.02
CA GLY A 51 -8.96 42.48 3.23
C GLY A 51 -8.73 43.01 4.66
N ILE A 52 -9.63 42.75 5.61
CA ILE A 52 -9.53 43.21 7.02
C ILE A 52 -8.43 42.50 7.86
N GLY A 53 -7.85 41.42 7.35
CA GLY A 53 -6.75 40.68 8.00
C GLY A 53 -7.16 39.46 8.85
N LYS A 54 -8.32 38.84 8.59
CA LYS A 54 -8.83 37.68 9.34
C LYS A 54 -7.85 36.49 9.33
N THR A 55 -7.41 36.08 8.14
CA THR A 55 -6.46 34.98 7.93
C THR A 55 -5.13 35.23 8.66
N SER A 56 -4.62 36.46 8.55
CA SER A 56 -3.41 36.90 9.25
C SER A 56 -3.56 36.83 10.77
N LEU A 57 -4.71 37.22 11.31
CA LEU A 57 -5.01 37.13 12.75
C LEU A 57 -5.14 35.67 13.22
N ALA A 58 -5.79 34.80 12.45
CA ALA A 58 -5.88 33.37 12.74
C ALA A 58 -4.49 32.72 12.83
N LEU A 59 -3.62 33.01 11.85
CA LEU A 59 -2.24 32.52 11.82
C LEU A 59 -1.40 33.08 12.98
N ALA A 60 -1.59 34.34 13.37
CA ALA A 60 -0.90 34.94 14.50
C ALA A 60 -1.30 34.26 15.82
N ILE A 61 -2.60 34.04 16.03
CA ILE A 61 -3.13 33.33 17.21
C ILE A 61 -2.60 31.89 17.26
N SER A 62 -2.64 31.15 16.14
CA SER A 62 -2.15 29.76 16.11
C SER A 62 -0.64 29.64 16.29
N SER A 63 0.10 30.69 15.93
CA SER A 63 1.56 30.74 16.07
C SER A 63 2.03 31.15 17.47
N HIS A 64 1.12 31.60 18.34
CA HIS A 64 1.43 32.07 19.69
C HIS A 64 1.92 30.92 20.59
N ASP A 65 2.96 31.18 21.39
CA ASP A 65 3.64 30.13 22.18
C ASP A 65 2.70 29.40 23.14
N ARG A 66 1.82 30.14 23.82
CA ARG A 66 0.79 29.55 24.69
C ARG A 66 -0.12 28.55 23.95
N VAL A 67 -0.48 28.83 22.70
CA VAL A 67 -1.32 27.92 21.89
C VAL A 67 -0.52 26.69 21.48
N LYS A 68 0.74 26.86 21.05
CA LYS A 68 1.66 25.75 20.73
C LYS A 68 1.94 24.83 21.93
N LEU A 69 1.90 25.35 23.15
CA LEU A 69 2.08 24.56 24.38
C LEU A 69 0.85 23.70 24.72
N LYS A 70 -0.37 24.22 24.50
CA LYS A 70 -1.62 23.50 24.79
C LYS A 70 -1.98 22.47 23.72
N TYR A 71 -1.75 22.79 22.45
CA TYR A 71 -2.20 22.01 21.31
C TYR A 71 -1.04 21.29 20.62
N GLN A 72 -1.23 20.02 20.27
CA GLN A 72 -0.19 19.21 19.63
C GLN A 72 0.17 19.73 18.23
N LYS A 73 -0.84 20.12 17.46
CA LYS A 73 -0.67 20.58 16.08
C LYS A 73 -1.82 21.50 15.66
N CYS A 74 -1.49 22.47 14.82
CA CYS A 74 -2.45 23.34 14.14
C CYS A 74 -2.47 22.96 12.66
N TYR A 75 -3.63 22.56 12.15
CA TYR A 75 -3.85 22.22 10.75
C TYR A 75 -4.57 23.38 10.07
N PHE A 76 -4.13 23.74 8.87
CA PHE A 76 -4.73 24.81 8.09
C PHE A 76 -5.48 24.22 6.89
N LEU A 77 -6.75 24.57 6.74
CA LEU A 77 -7.58 24.20 5.61
C LEU A 77 -7.98 25.47 4.84
N PRO A 78 -7.45 25.69 3.63
CA PRO A 78 -7.88 26.76 2.74
C PRO A 78 -9.22 26.35 2.10
N CYS A 79 -10.33 26.84 2.64
CA CYS A 79 -11.67 26.43 2.19
C CYS A 79 -12.09 27.06 0.86
N ASP A 80 -11.30 27.97 0.28
CA ASP A 80 -11.55 28.54 -1.05
C ASP A 80 -11.37 27.53 -2.19
N ILE A 81 -10.63 26.44 -1.96
CA ILE A 81 -10.54 25.28 -2.86
C ILE A 81 -11.48 24.13 -2.46
N MET A 82 -12.34 24.33 -1.45
CA MET A 82 -13.25 23.32 -0.90
C MET A 82 -14.69 23.79 -1.05
N GLU A 83 -15.40 23.30 -2.04
CA GLU A 83 -16.67 23.90 -2.42
C GLU A 83 -17.89 23.29 -1.70
N ASP A 84 -17.77 22.07 -1.17
CA ASP A 84 -18.86 21.36 -0.51
C ASP A 84 -18.42 20.49 0.69
N HIS A 85 -19.34 19.67 1.19
CA HIS A 85 -19.15 18.80 2.34
C HIS A 85 -18.09 17.71 2.13
N GLU A 86 -18.09 17.06 0.97
CA GLU A 86 -17.17 15.96 0.67
C GLU A 86 -15.75 16.49 0.51
N ASP A 87 -15.62 17.64 -0.17
CA ASP A 87 -14.37 18.38 -0.28
C ASP A 87 -13.78 18.70 1.10
N LEU A 88 -14.61 19.24 1.99
CA LEU A 88 -14.18 19.58 3.35
C LEU A 88 -13.74 18.33 4.12
N LEU A 89 -14.53 17.25 4.08
CA LEU A 89 -14.22 15.96 4.72
C LEU A 89 -12.87 15.41 4.23
N GLN A 90 -12.66 15.43 2.92
CA GLN A 90 -11.40 15.01 2.30
C GLN A 90 -10.24 15.91 2.74
N GLY A 91 -10.44 17.23 2.81
CA GLY A 91 -9.44 18.17 3.32
C GLY A 91 -8.96 17.82 4.73
N PHE A 92 -9.87 17.47 5.64
CA PHE A 92 -9.54 17.02 7.01
C PHE A 92 -8.69 15.74 7.01
N ILE A 93 -9.07 14.75 6.21
CA ILE A 93 -8.36 13.48 6.09
C ILE A 93 -6.93 13.70 5.58
N GLN A 94 -6.76 14.55 4.56
CA GLN A 94 -5.45 14.83 3.96
C GLN A 94 -4.52 15.55 4.93
N VAL A 95 -4.97 16.61 5.61
CA VAL A 95 -4.10 17.34 6.55
C VAL A 95 -3.70 16.48 7.76
N LEU A 96 -4.56 15.54 8.16
CA LEU A 96 -4.26 14.56 9.20
C LEU A 96 -3.38 13.40 8.70
N GLY A 97 -3.23 13.23 7.39
CA GLY A 97 -2.48 12.12 6.79
C GLY A 97 -3.14 10.76 7.00
N LEU A 98 -4.47 10.71 7.02
CA LEU A 98 -5.21 9.47 7.29
C LEU A 98 -5.32 8.61 6.03
N PRO A 99 -4.87 7.35 6.06
CA PRO A 99 -5.06 6.43 4.94
C PRO A 99 -6.54 6.04 4.82
N MET A 100 -7.01 5.85 3.59
CA MET A 100 -8.31 5.23 3.33
C MET A 100 -8.31 3.80 3.90
N GLN A 101 -9.39 3.40 4.56
CA GLN A 101 -9.58 2.05 5.13
C GLN A 101 -10.77 1.40 4.42
N GLU A 102 -10.56 0.21 3.89
CA GLU A 102 -11.59 -0.53 3.16
C GLU A 102 -12.76 -0.90 4.07
N GLY A 103 -13.99 -0.76 3.56
CA GLY A 103 -15.23 -1.01 4.32
C GLY A 103 -15.61 0.06 5.36
N LYS A 104 -14.80 1.12 5.54
CA LYS A 104 -15.15 2.26 6.41
C LYS A 104 -15.42 3.51 5.58
N SER A 105 -16.46 4.26 5.95
CA SER A 105 -16.72 5.56 5.32
C SER A 105 -15.62 6.57 5.69
N GLN A 106 -15.41 7.58 4.85
CA GLN A 106 -14.50 8.70 5.16
C GLN A 106 -14.83 9.35 6.52
N HIS A 107 -16.11 9.40 6.88
CA HIS A 107 -16.57 9.80 8.20
C HIS A 107 -16.06 8.90 9.32
N ASP A 108 -16.13 7.58 9.16
CA ASP A 108 -15.65 6.64 10.19
C ASP A 108 -14.14 6.74 10.39
N ILE A 109 -13.40 6.97 9.30
CA ILE A 109 -11.95 7.18 9.33
C ILE A 109 -11.62 8.45 10.11
N LEU A 110 -12.23 9.58 9.72
CA LEU A 110 -11.99 10.87 10.36
C LEU A 110 -12.43 10.82 11.83
N TYR A 111 -13.67 10.45 12.12
CA TYR A 111 -14.20 10.46 13.48
C TYR A 111 -13.52 9.42 14.37
N GLY A 112 -13.16 8.25 13.85
CA GLY A 112 -12.39 7.26 14.57
C GLY A 112 -11.02 7.82 15.01
N ASN A 113 -10.34 8.53 14.11
CA ASN A 113 -9.07 9.18 14.43
C ASN A 113 -9.24 10.32 15.45
N LEU A 114 -10.24 11.19 15.26
CA LEU A 114 -10.51 12.30 16.19
C LEU A 114 -10.86 11.82 17.60
N ARG A 115 -11.55 10.67 17.74
CA ARG A 115 -11.81 10.03 19.05
C ARG A 115 -10.56 9.48 19.72
N ALA A 116 -9.59 9.03 18.93
CA ALA A 116 -8.36 8.42 19.43
C ALA A 116 -7.28 9.45 19.80
N LEU A 117 -7.50 10.73 19.54
CA LEU A 117 -6.55 11.79 19.88
C LEU A 117 -6.31 11.86 21.38
N GLN A 118 -5.04 11.76 21.78
CA GLN A 118 -4.63 11.91 23.19
C GLN A 118 -4.30 13.35 23.58
N ARG A 119 -4.17 14.24 22.60
CA ARG A 119 -3.86 15.67 22.78
C ARG A 119 -4.74 16.51 21.88
N ALA A 120 -5.04 17.71 22.34
CA ALA A 120 -5.90 18.62 21.60
C ALA A 120 -5.23 19.12 20.31
N VAL A 121 -6.01 19.27 19.24
CA VAL A 121 -5.58 19.80 17.94
C VAL A 121 -6.44 21.00 17.53
N ILE A 122 -5.89 21.88 16.69
CA ILE A 122 -6.63 23.01 16.10
C ILE A 122 -6.77 22.79 14.59
N PHE A 123 -7.96 23.04 14.06
CA PHE A 123 -8.18 23.23 12.62
C PHE A 123 -8.59 24.67 12.33
N ILE A 124 -7.86 25.31 11.41
CA ILE A 124 -8.15 26.65 10.90
C ILE A 124 -8.85 26.49 9.56
N LEU A 125 -10.13 26.86 9.49
CA LEU A 125 -10.96 26.86 8.29
C LEU A 125 -10.99 28.27 7.72
N ASP A 126 -10.17 28.52 6.70
CA ASP A 126 -10.00 29.87 6.12
C ASP A 126 -10.90 30.07 4.90
N ASN A 127 -11.55 31.23 4.78
CA ASN A 127 -12.56 31.53 3.74
C ASN A 127 -13.71 30.51 3.73
N PHE A 128 -14.21 30.14 4.92
CA PHE A 128 -15.22 29.11 5.08
C PHE A 128 -16.59 29.49 4.46
N GLU A 129 -16.77 30.73 3.99
CA GLU A 129 -17.96 31.12 3.22
C GLU A 129 -18.18 30.28 1.96
N THR A 130 -17.11 29.74 1.35
CA THR A 130 -17.17 28.95 0.11
C THR A 130 -17.98 27.66 0.31
N PRO A 131 -17.60 26.74 1.22
CA PRO A 131 -18.41 25.55 1.49
C PRO A 131 -19.72 25.89 2.22
N TRP A 132 -19.75 26.97 3.02
CA TRP A 132 -20.94 27.33 3.80
C TRP A 132 -22.12 27.86 2.97
N ASN A 133 -21.84 28.65 1.93
CA ASN A 133 -22.88 29.29 1.11
C ASN A 133 -23.28 28.48 -0.13
N TYR A 134 -22.75 27.27 -0.30
CA TYR A 134 -23.09 26.40 -1.42
C TYR A 134 -24.59 26.02 -1.38
N LYS A 135 -25.32 26.38 -2.45
CA LYS A 135 -26.80 26.44 -2.50
C LYS A 135 -27.53 25.15 -2.11
N GLU A 136 -26.89 23.98 -2.24
CA GLU A 136 -27.49 22.66 -1.98
C GLU A 136 -26.82 21.87 -0.83
N ALA A 137 -25.73 22.36 -0.22
CA ALA A 137 -24.92 21.59 0.75
C ALA A 137 -24.86 22.18 2.17
N ARG A 138 -25.49 23.34 2.41
CA ARG A 138 -25.38 24.06 3.70
C ARG A 138 -25.81 23.22 4.91
N THR A 139 -26.81 22.36 4.77
CA THR A 139 -27.25 21.43 5.83
C THR A 139 -26.18 20.38 6.14
N HIS A 140 -25.61 19.73 5.13
CA HIS A 140 -24.56 18.73 5.31
C HIS A 140 -23.29 19.32 5.93
N VAL A 141 -22.85 20.48 5.46
CA VAL A 141 -21.70 21.21 6.04
C VAL A 141 -22.00 21.61 7.49
N SER A 142 -23.22 22.08 7.78
CA SER A 142 -23.64 22.43 9.15
C SER A 142 -23.63 21.22 10.09
N ASP A 143 -24.16 20.08 9.66
CA ASP A 143 -24.18 18.84 10.46
C ASP A 143 -22.77 18.28 10.69
N PHE A 144 -21.91 18.38 9.67
CA PHE A 144 -20.51 18.00 9.77
C PHE A 144 -19.76 18.85 10.81
N ILE A 145 -19.88 20.17 10.73
CA ILE A 145 -19.30 21.08 11.73
C ILE A 145 -19.86 20.78 13.12
N LYS A 146 -21.19 20.58 13.26
CA LYS A 146 -21.82 20.24 14.55
C LYS A 146 -21.21 18.97 15.17
N LYS A 147 -20.93 17.95 14.36
CA LYS A 147 -20.25 16.73 14.82
C LYS A 147 -18.80 17.01 15.24
N LEU A 148 -18.06 17.81 14.48
CA LEU A 148 -16.68 18.17 14.82
C LEU A 148 -16.56 18.95 16.13
N LEU A 149 -17.51 19.84 16.41
CA LEU A 149 -17.61 20.58 17.67
C LEU A 149 -17.90 19.68 18.88
N GLY A 150 -18.35 18.45 18.66
CA GLY A 150 -18.65 17.48 19.72
C GLY A 150 -17.44 16.69 20.23
N PHE A 151 -16.23 16.89 19.67
CA PHE A 151 -15.02 16.22 20.12
C PHE A 151 -14.20 17.10 21.07
N ASP A 152 -14.00 16.63 22.31
CA ASP A 152 -13.32 17.39 23.38
C ASP A 152 -11.88 17.82 23.04
N HIS A 153 -11.20 17.06 22.18
CA HIS A 153 -9.82 17.31 21.75
C HIS A 153 -9.72 18.06 20.42
N VAL A 154 -10.82 18.54 19.85
CA VAL A 154 -10.83 19.27 18.58
C VAL A 154 -11.25 20.71 18.83
N THR A 155 -10.43 21.66 18.39
CA THR A 155 -10.77 23.08 18.38
C THR A 155 -10.82 23.60 16.95
N LEU A 156 -11.82 24.43 16.64
CA LEU A 156 -11.99 25.02 15.31
C LEU A 156 -11.80 26.53 15.37
N ILE A 157 -11.00 27.07 14.47
CA ILE A 157 -10.91 28.50 14.18
C ILE A 157 -11.47 28.71 12.78
N VAL A 158 -12.51 29.53 12.64
CA VAL A 158 -13.13 29.81 11.34
C VAL A 158 -12.89 31.26 10.96
N THR A 159 -12.43 31.51 9.73
CA THR A 159 -12.45 32.84 9.13
C THR A 159 -13.52 32.91 8.04
N MET A 160 -14.37 33.93 8.09
CA MET A 160 -15.45 34.11 7.10
C MET A 160 -15.78 35.56 6.79
N ARG A 161 -16.29 35.80 5.57
CA ARG A 161 -16.94 37.07 5.21
C ARG A 161 -18.31 37.23 5.88
N GLY A 162 -18.62 38.49 6.22
CA GLY A 162 -19.91 38.89 6.80
C GLY A 162 -19.92 38.93 8.33
N ILE A 163 -21.09 39.26 8.89
CA ILE A 163 -21.33 39.44 10.34
C ILE A 163 -22.07 38.25 10.98
N LYS A 164 -22.73 37.45 10.13
CA LYS A 164 -23.39 36.20 10.51
C LYS A 164 -22.39 35.07 10.22
N GLY A 165 -21.69 34.61 11.25
CA GLY A 165 -20.81 33.44 11.15
C GLY A 165 -21.59 32.16 10.83
N PRO A 166 -20.94 30.98 10.87
CA PRO A 166 -21.59 29.71 10.55
C PRO A 166 -22.53 29.32 11.69
N GLY A 167 -23.72 29.92 11.70
CA GLY A 167 -24.71 29.82 12.75
C GLY A 167 -25.91 28.97 12.34
N HIS A 168 -26.04 27.83 12.99
CA HIS A 168 -27.30 27.10 13.22
C HIS A 168 -27.81 27.48 14.63
N PRO A 169 -29.12 27.45 14.95
CA PRO A 169 -29.62 27.73 16.31
C PRO A 169 -28.91 26.96 17.43
N ASP A 170 -28.37 25.79 17.10
CA ASP A 170 -27.71 24.88 18.04
C ASP A 170 -26.18 25.09 18.16
N ILE A 171 -25.56 25.93 17.33
CA ILE A 171 -24.10 26.09 17.28
C ILE A 171 -23.71 27.48 17.81
N LYS A 172 -23.00 27.52 18.94
CA LYS A 172 -22.50 28.77 19.54
C LYS A 172 -21.02 28.98 19.17
N TRP A 173 -20.64 30.15 18.67
CA TRP A 173 -19.23 30.46 18.39
C TRP A 173 -18.75 31.57 19.31
N ASN A 174 -17.52 31.48 19.84
CA ASN A 174 -16.87 32.66 20.39
C ASN A 174 -16.47 33.54 19.21
N LYS A 175 -17.12 34.70 19.05
CA LYS A 175 -16.77 35.67 18.01
C LYS A 175 -15.68 36.59 18.55
N LEU A 176 -14.62 36.76 17.77
CA LEU A 176 -13.54 37.67 18.13
C LEU A 176 -13.85 39.10 17.67
N GLY A 177 -13.64 40.07 18.56
CA GLY A 177 -13.90 41.49 18.28
C GLY A 177 -15.36 41.91 18.53
N ALA A 178 -15.81 42.94 17.83
CA ALA A 178 -17.12 43.57 18.06
C ALA A 178 -18.26 42.81 17.36
N GLU A 179 -19.52 43.22 17.60
CA GLU A 179 -20.70 42.59 16.96
C GLU A 179 -20.65 42.60 15.42
N ALA A 180 -19.96 43.57 14.83
CA ALA A 180 -19.76 43.70 13.39
C ALA A 180 -18.55 42.91 12.84
N GLY A 181 -17.88 42.12 13.67
CA GLY A 181 -16.63 41.42 13.35
C GLY A 181 -15.38 42.14 13.89
N ILE A 182 -14.21 41.75 13.40
CA ILE A 182 -12.95 42.36 13.84
C ILE A 182 -12.88 43.83 13.37
N PRO A 183 -12.43 44.77 14.23
CA PRO A 183 -12.36 46.18 13.86
C PRO A 183 -11.30 46.43 12.78
N THR A 184 -11.26 47.61 12.18
CA THR A 184 -10.12 48.05 11.36
C THR A 184 -8.90 48.34 12.25
N LEU A 185 -7.74 48.63 11.65
CA LEU A 185 -6.54 48.92 12.43
C LEU A 185 -6.65 50.28 13.15
N PRO A 186 -6.09 50.39 14.37
CA PRO A 186 -5.83 51.70 14.96
C PRO A 186 -4.93 52.53 14.03
N ILE A 187 -5.16 53.84 13.99
CA ILE A 187 -4.47 54.74 13.06
C ILE A 187 -2.94 54.72 13.27
N GLU A 188 -2.48 54.57 14.52
CA GLU A 188 -1.06 54.45 14.86
C GLU A 188 -0.41 53.19 14.25
N ALA A 189 -1.10 52.06 14.33
CA ALA A 189 -0.65 50.81 13.71
C ALA A 189 -0.73 50.86 12.18
N ALA A 190 -1.77 51.50 11.64
CA ALA A 190 -1.87 51.75 10.21
C ALA A 190 -0.69 52.60 9.69
N ARG A 191 -0.27 53.64 10.43
CA ARG A 191 0.94 54.43 10.12
C ARG A 191 2.19 53.55 10.16
N GLU A 192 2.37 52.75 11.20
CA GLU A 192 3.53 51.88 11.33
C GLU A 192 3.64 50.90 10.15
N ILE A 193 2.54 50.23 9.79
CA ILE A 193 2.48 49.32 8.65
C ILE A 193 2.79 50.06 7.35
N PHE A 194 2.24 51.27 7.16
CA PHE A 194 2.52 52.09 5.98
C PHE A 194 4.01 52.41 5.84
N TYR A 195 4.69 52.81 6.93
CA TYR A 195 6.12 53.10 6.92
C TYR A 195 6.97 51.85 6.67
N LEU A 196 6.61 50.72 7.29
CA LEU A 196 7.32 49.45 7.09
C LEU A 196 7.24 48.95 5.64
N ILE A 197 6.10 49.14 4.98
CA ILE A 197 5.91 48.71 3.59
C ILE A 197 6.54 49.70 2.60
N SER A 198 6.34 51.01 2.80
CA SER A 198 6.87 52.04 1.89
C SER A 198 8.38 52.28 2.01
N GLY A 199 9.04 51.73 3.05
CA GLY A 199 10.46 51.96 3.34
C GLY A 199 10.81 53.40 3.74
N LYS A 200 9.80 54.26 3.93
CA LYS A 200 9.98 55.68 4.28
C LYS A 200 10.18 55.88 5.78
N SER A 201 11.02 56.83 6.14
CA SER A 201 11.21 57.25 7.55
C SER A 201 10.01 58.05 8.04
N ARG A 202 9.71 57.98 9.34
CA ARG A 202 8.66 58.79 10.00
C ARG A 202 8.82 60.30 9.80
N SER A 203 9.99 60.77 9.35
CA SER A 203 10.30 62.18 9.10
C SER A 203 10.03 62.66 7.67
N SER A 204 9.69 61.79 6.71
CA SER A 204 9.62 62.17 5.28
C SER A 204 8.27 62.74 4.85
N ASP A 205 7.19 62.44 5.57
CA ASP A 205 5.83 62.83 5.18
C ASP A 205 5.11 63.53 6.35
N PRO A 206 4.32 64.60 6.09
CA PRO A 206 3.52 65.24 7.14
C PRO A 206 2.50 64.26 7.72
N GLU A 207 2.57 64.00 9.03
CA GLU A 207 1.72 63.04 9.73
C GLU A 207 0.22 63.29 9.50
N LYS A 208 -0.19 64.56 9.39
CA LYS A 208 -1.58 64.95 9.07
C LYS A 208 -2.06 64.48 7.70
N SER A 209 -1.20 64.52 6.68
CA SER A 209 -1.54 64.10 5.32
C SER A 209 -1.63 62.58 5.23
N LEU A 210 -0.74 61.87 5.95
CA LEU A 210 -0.79 60.42 6.02
C LEU A 210 -2.04 59.94 6.78
N ASP A 211 -2.37 60.58 7.91
CA ASP A 211 -3.59 60.30 8.66
C ASP A 211 -4.86 60.52 7.84
N TYR A 212 -4.89 61.55 6.98
CA TYR A 212 -5.99 61.75 6.04
C TYR A 212 -6.12 60.54 5.10
N LEU A 213 -5.04 60.16 4.42
CA LEU A 213 -5.04 59.03 3.49
C LEU A 213 -5.44 57.74 4.19
N LEU A 214 -4.85 57.42 5.35
CA LEU A 214 -5.16 56.19 6.09
C LEU A 214 -6.62 56.11 6.56
N ARG A 215 -7.25 57.25 6.88
CA ARG A 215 -8.69 57.31 7.16
C ARG A 215 -9.52 57.03 5.91
N GLU A 216 -9.10 57.55 4.76
CA GLU A 216 -9.74 57.25 3.47
C GLU A 216 -9.59 55.77 3.05
N LEU A 217 -8.50 55.12 3.47
CA LEU A 217 -8.31 53.68 3.31
C LEU A 217 -9.07 52.84 4.35
N ASP A 218 -9.94 53.46 5.16
CA ASP A 218 -10.65 52.86 6.30
C ASP A 218 -9.73 52.14 7.31
N CYS A 219 -8.42 52.43 7.30
CA CYS A 219 -7.40 51.66 8.01
C CYS A 219 -7.47 50.14 7.73
N MET A 220 -7.85 49.76 6.50
CA MET A 220 -7.93 48.37 6.04
C MET A 220 -6.53 47.84 5.68
N PRO A 221 -6.06 46.72 6.27
CA PRO A 221 -4.69 46.23 6.04
C PRO A 221 -4.33 46.00 4.56
N LEU A 222 -5.24 45.42 3.78
CA LEU A 222 -4.99 45.18 2.35
C LEU A 222 -4.93 46.48 1.54
N ALA A 223 -5.83 47.43 1.81
CA ALA A 223 -5.82 48.75 1.17
C ALA A 223 -4.53 49.52 1.52
N ILE A 224 -4.14 49.53 2.80
CA ILE A 224 -2.88 50.12 3.26
C ILE A 224 -1.70 49.48 2.54
N ARG A 225 -1.66 48.14 2.42
CA ARG A 225 -0.56 47.45 1.73
C ARG A 225 -0.43 47.88 0.26
N LEU A 226 -1.54 47.86 -0.47
CA LEU A 226 -1.57 48.26 -1.89
C LEU A 226 -1.05 49.69 -2.06
N ILE A 227 -1.56 50.63 -1.26
CA ILE A 227 -1.22 52.05 -1.37
C ILE A 227 0.16 52.38 -0.80
N ALA A 228 0.57 51.75 0.30
CA ALA A 228 1.90 51.93 0.88
C ALA A 228 3.00 51.44 -0.06
N GLN A 229 2.75 50.37 -0.83
CA GLN A 229 3.71 49.92 -1.84
C GLN A 229 3.87 50.97 -2.95
N LEU A 230 2.79 51.60 -3.40
CA LEU A 230 2.87 52.71 -4.36
C LEU A 230 3.63 53.92 -3.78
N ALA A 231 3.50 54.15 -2.47
CA ALA A 231 4.18 55.23 -1.78
C ALA A 231 5.71 55.05 -1.70
N GLU A 232 6.26 53.88 -2.02
CA GLU A 232 7.71 53.68 -2.19
C GLU A 232 8.25 54.55 -3.33
N SER A 233 7.48 54.69 -4.42
CA SER A 233 7.89 55.41 -5.64
C SER A 233 7.17 56.75 -5.84
N ILE A 234 6.03 56.97 -5.18
CA ILE A 234 5.20 58.16 -5.34
C ILE A 234 5.22 58.99 -4.03
N HIS A 235 5.37 60.32 -4.17
CA HIS A 235 5.25 61.25 -3.04
C HIS A 235 3.80 61.27 -2.50
N LEU A 236 3.65 61.33 -1.18
CA LEU A 236 2.36 61.19 -0.50
C LEU A 236 1.29 62.18 -1.00
N GLU A 237 1.66 63.45 -1.23
CA GLU A 237 0.70 64.46 -1.72
C GLU A 237 0.14 64.14 -3.11
N ASN A 238 0.97 63.56 -3.99
CA ASN A 238 0.52 63.15 -5.32
C ASN A 238 -0.36 61.91 -5.22
N LEU A 239 -0.01 60.98 -4.33
CA LEU A 239 -0.81 59.78 -4.09
C LEU A 239 -2.22 60.13 -3.56
N ILE A 240 -2.33 61.13 -2.67
CA ILE A 240 -3.60 61.66 -2.19
C ILE A 240 -4.43 62.25 -3.34
N LYS A 241 -3.82 63.08 -4.21
CA LYS A 241 -4.54 63.63 -5.38
C LYS A 241 -5.04 62.55 -6.32
N MET A 242 -4.21 61.53 -6.58
CA MET A 242 -4.58 60.40 -7.43
C MET A 242 -5.70 59.56 -6.81
N TRP A 243 -5.67 59.38 -5.48
CA TRP A 243 -6.74 58.73 -4.73
C TRP A 243 -8.07 59.48 -4.87
N ASP A 244 -8.09 60.79 -4.61
CA ASP A 244 -9.30 61.62 -4.69
C ASP A 244 -9.91 61.62 -6.12
N GLN A 245 -9.06 61.63 -7.15
CA GLN A 245 -9.48 61.52 -8.55
C GLN A 245 -10.10 60.15 -8.85
N SER A 246 -9.42 59.06 -8.49
CA SER A 246 -9.89 57.70 -8.76
C SER A 246 -11.20 57.37 -8.02
N LYS A 247 -11.34 57.88 -6.79
CA LYS A 247 -12.57 57.76 -6.00
C LYS A 247 -13.76 58.44 -6.68
N THR A 248 -13.55 59.62 -7.27
CA THR A 248 -14.60 60.39 -7.97
C THR A 248 -15.07 59.68 -9.24
N GLU A 249 -14.14 59.06 -9.99
CA GLU A 249 -14.46 58.34 -11.23
C GLU A 249 -15.33 57.10 -10.98
N ILE A 250 -14.99 56.26 -9.99
CA ILE A 250 -15.75 55.03 -9.72
C ILE A 250 -17.12 55.31 -9.11
N LEU A 251 -17.24 56.36 -8.30
CA LEU A 251 -18.54 56.81 -7.75
C LEU A 251 -19.48 57.36 -8.82
N SER A 252 -18.98 57.68 -10.01
CA SER A 252 -19.78 58.17 -11.14
C SER A 252 -20.26 57.06 -12.08
N GLU A 253 -19.87 55.80 -11.85
CA GLU A 253 -20.35 54.63 -12.61
C GLU A 253 -21.80 54.28 -12.23
N PRO A 254 -22.68 53.97 -13.20
CA PRO A 254 -24.14 53.87 -12.98
C PRO A 254 -24.63 52.71 -12.09
N ASP A 255 -23.75 51.86 -11.58
CA ASP A 255 -24.09 50.69 -10.75
C ASP A 255 -23.37 50.65 -9.38
N THR A 256 -22.68 51.71 -8.96
CA THR A 256 -21.89 51.72 -7.72
C THR A 256 -22.67 52.32 -6.54
N GLU A 257 -23.24 51.48 -5.65
CA GLU A 257 -23.76 51.96 -4.37
C GLU A 257 -22.60 52.35 -3.43
N PRO A 258 -22.59 53.58 -2.84
CA PRO A 258 -21.56 53.98 -1.89
C PRO A 258 -21.69 53.18 -0.58
N GLY A 259 -20.85 52.17 -0.39
CA GLY A 259 -20.83 51.30 0.79
C GLY A 259 -19.41 50.94 1.28
N LYS A 260 -19.30 50.40 2.51
CA LYS A 260 -18.04 50.11 3.25
C LYS A 260 -17.01 49.15 2.58
N LEU A 261 -17.25 48.67 1.37
CA LEU A 261 -16.32 47.80 0.62
C LEU A 261 -15.47 48.56 -0.42
N THR A 262 -15.67 49.87 -0.53
CA THR A 262 -15.09 50.71 -1.57
C THR A 262 -13.58 50.96 -1.45
N SER A 263 -13.00 51.02 -0.25
CA SER A 263 -11.59 51.41 -0.07
C SER A 263 -10.58 50.39 -0.61
N VAL A 264 -10.85 49.09 -0.47
CA VAL A 264 -10.00 48.03 -1.05
C VAL A 264 -10.12 48.02 -2.57
N GLU A 265 -11.32 48.12 -3.11
CA GLU A 265 -11.57 48.18 -4.55
C GLU A 265 -10.91 49.40 -5.19
N TYR A 266 -11.03 50.58 -4.57
CA TYR A 266 -10.34 51.80 -5.01
C TYR A 266 -8.82 51.66 -4.98
N SER A 267 -8.29 50.97 -3.96
CA SER A 267 -6.86 50.70 -3.86
C SER A 267 -6.38 49.78 -4.97
N ILE A 268 -7.15 48.72 -5.30
CA ILE A 268 -6.85 47.82 -6.42
C ILE A 268 -6.90 48.62 -7.73
N GLU A 269 -7.96 49.39 -7.98
CA GLU A 269 -8.10 50.16 -9.22
C GLU A 269 -6.97 51.17 -9.39
N LEU A 270 -6.61 51.91 -8.34
CA LEU A 270 -5.50 52.87 -8.40
C LEU A 270 -4.17 52.17 -8.72
N SER A 271 -3.91 51.01 -8.11
CA SER A 271 -2.76 50.16 -8.45
C SER A 271 -2.80 49.70 -9.91
N VAL A 272 -3.98 49.31 -10.43
CA VAL A 272 -4.12 48.87 -11.83
C VAL A 272 -3.96 50.03 -12.82
N LYS A 273 -4.43 51.24 -12.51
CA LYS A 273 -4.27 52.43 -13.37
C LYS A 273 -2.81 52.79 -13.63
N LEU A 274 -1.91 52.48 -12.69
CA LEU A 274 -0.46 52.67 -12.82
C LEU A 274 0.23 51.61 -13.69
N LEU A 275 -0.48 50.56 -14.08
CA LEU A 275 0.04 49.52 -14.95
C LEU A 275 0.05 49.94 -16.42
N LYS A 276 1.08 49.51 -17.14
CA LYS A 276 1.12 49.57 -18.61
C LYS A 276 0.12 48.58 -19.21
N SER A 277 -0.31 48.79 -20.46
CA SER A 277 -1.29 47.91 -21.14
C SER A 277 -0.96 46.42 -20.99
N ASN A 278 0.26 46.02 -21.35
CA ASN A 278 0.69 44.62 -21.29
C ASN A 278 0.65 44.01 -19.88
N ALA A 279 0.84 44.84 -18.84
CA ALA A 279 0.75 44.38 -17.45
C ALA A 279 -0.70 44.17 -17.02
N LYS A 280 -1.65 44.96 -17.53
CA LYS A 280 -3.09 44.74 -17.31
C LYS A 280 -3.57 43.44 -17.96
N ASP A 281 -3.12 43.18 -19.18
CA ASP A 281 -3.47 41.96 -19.91
C ASP A 281 -2.91 40.71 -19.22
N LEU A 282 -1.65 40.77 -18.73
CA LEU A 282 -1.08 39.70 -17.91
C LEU A 282 -1.84 39.49 -16.60
N LEU A 283 -2.21 40.58 -15.92
CA LEU A 283 -2.95 40.51 -14.67
C LEU A 283 -4.33 39.84 -14.86
N ALA A 284 -5.03 40.19 -15.94
CA ALA A 284 -6.29 39.53 -16.32
C ALA A 284 -6.08 38.03 -16.59
N ALA A 285 -5.04 37.67 -17.36
CA ALA A 285 -4.69 36.27 -17.63
C ALA A 285 -4.34 35.48 -16.36
N LEU A 286 -3.59 36.05 -15.41
CA LEU A 286 -3.27 35.40 -14.14
C LEU A 286 -4.51 35.21 -13.25
N SER A 287 -5.48 36.13 -13.31
CA SER A 287 -6.73 36.02 -12.55
C SER A 287 -7.60 34.83 -12.99
N TYR A 288 -7.40 34.36 -14.22
CA TYR A 288 -8.12 33.23 -14.80
C TYR A 288 -7.70 31.88 -14.22
N LEU A 289 -6.46 31.77 -13.74
CA LEU A 289 -5.84 30.53 -13.27
C LEU A 289 -6.02 30.40 -11.75
N PRO A 290 -6.84 29.45 -11.26
CA PRO A 290 -7.12 29.32 -9.82
C PRO A 290 -5.88 29.06 -8.97
N ASN A 291 -4.94 28.25 -9.49
CA ASN A 291 -3.66 27.96 -8.83
C ASN A 291 -2.57 28.98 -9.18
N GLY A 292 -2.93 30.06 -9.87
CA GLY A 292 -1.95 30.95 -10.48
C GLY A 292 -1.03 30.18 -11.43
N VAL A 293 0.27 30.47 -11.38
CA VAL A 293 1.26 29.84 -12.28
C VAL A 293 2.38 29.21 -11.45
N PRO A 294 2.33 27.89 -11.20
CA PRO A 294 3.46 27.14 -10.65
C PRO A 294 4.67 27.18 -11.59
N ASN A 295 5.89 27.16 -11.06
CA ASN A 295 7.16 27.21 -11.80
C ASN A 295 7.15 28.30 -12.89
N TRP A 296 6.68 29.49 -12.53
CA TRP A 296 6.32 30.53 -13.50
C TRP A 296 7.48 30.98 -14.39
N ASN A 297 8.71 30.89 -13.87
CA ASN A 297 9.93 31.33 -14.55
C ASN A 297 10.15 30.65 -15.91
N THR A 298 9.82 29.35 -16.01
CA THR A 298 9.90 28.61 -17.27
C THR A 298 8.58 28.65 -18.03
N MET A 299 7.45 28.47 -17.31
CA MET A 299 6.16 28.22 -17.93
C MET A 299 5.50 29.48 -18.52
N LEU A 300 5.65 30.64 -17.88
CA LEU A 300 4.90 31.83 -18.28
C LEU A 300 5.35 32.38 -19.65
N ASN A 301 6.63 32.23 -19.99
CA ASN A 301 7.17 32.61 -21.31
C ASN A 301 6.65 31.69 -22.42
N GLU A 302 6.51 30.40 -22.14
CA GLU A 302 5.94 29.43 -23.08
C GLU A 302 4.43 29.62 -23.22
N MET A 303 3.73 29.87 -22.10
CA MET A 303 2.29 30.01 -22.05
C MET A 303 1.80 31.33 -22.68
N LEU A 304 2.53 32.43 -22.53
CA LEU A 304 2.14 33.76 -23.05
C LEU A 304 3.33 34.44 -23.75
N PRO A 305 3.76 33.95 -24.92
CA PRO A 305 4.98 34.43 -25.60
C PRO A 305 4.88 35.87 -26.12
N GLU A 306 3.67 36.38 -26.29
CA GLU A 306 3.38 37.72 -26.81
C GLU A 306 3.59 38.83 -25.76
N ILE A 307 3.82 38.47 -24.49
CA ILE A 307 4.07 39.43 -23.43
C ILE A 307 5.56 39.80 -23.44
N PRO A 308 5.94 41.01 -23.88
CA PRO A 308 7.34 41.38 -23.94
C PRO A 308 7.91 41.56 -22.54
N LYS A 309 9.09 40.98 -22.28
CA LYS A 309 9.81 41.10 -21.00
C LYS A 309 8.93 40.69 -19.81
N VAL A 310 8.43 39.45 -19.81
CA VAL A 310 7.60 38.86 -18.75
C VAL A 310 8.12 39.17 -17.35
N ALA A 311 9.42 38.96 -17.10
CA ALA A 311 10.04 39.25 -15.79
C ALA A 311 9.87 40.73 -15.35
N VAL A 312 10.00 41.69 -16.28
CA VAL A 312 9.80 43.12 -15.98
C VAL A 312 8.33 43.41 -15.68
N THR A 313 7.42 42.74 -16.38
CA THR A 313 5.97 42.86 -16.17
C THR A 313 5.57 42.28 -14.81
N ILE A 314 6.11 41.13 -14.42
CA ILE A 314 5.94 40.52 -13.09
C ILE A 314 6.47 41.44 -11.99
N LEU A 315 7.67 42.01 -12.15
CA LEU A 315 8.21 43.00 -11.20
C LEU A 315 7.28 44.21 -11.06
N GLN A 316 6.67 44.68 -12.16
CA GLN A 316 5.71 45.77 -12.12
C GLN A 316 4.43 45.40 -11.34
N LEU A 317 3.91 44.18 -11.52
CA LEU A 317 2.74 43.68 -10.79
C LEU A 317 3.04 43.46 -9.30
N GLN A 318 4.22 42.94 -8.97
CA GLN A 318 4.71 42.78 -7.59
C GLN A 318 4.92 44.14 -6.91
N ALA A 319 5.47 45.12 -7.62
CA ALA A 319 5.62 46.51 -7.14
C ALA A 319 4.28 47.22 -6.89
N CYS A 320 3.16 46.67 -7.37
CA CYS A 320 1.82 47.15 -7.05
C CYS A 320 1.10 46.28 -6.00
N SER A 321 1.78 45.25 -5.45
CA SER A 321 1.24 44.24 -4.52
C SER A 321 0.00 43.51 -5.05
N LEU A 322 -0.16 43.39 -6.37
CA LEU A 322 -1.30 42.73 -7.02
C LEU A 322 -1.11 41.21 -7.14
N ILE A 323 0.15 40.76 -7.20
CA ILE A 323 0.53 39.34 -7.22
C ILE A 323 1.60 39.06 -6.16
N ILE A 324 1.70 37.81 -5.74
CA ILE A 324 2.66 37.33 -4.74
C ILE A 324 3.37 36.11 -5.31
N GLU A 325 4.68 36.02 -5.06
CA GLU A 325 5.48 34.85 -5.38
C GLU A 325 5.74 34.03 -4.09
N LYS A 326 5.46 32.73 -4.14
CA LYS A 326 5.71 31.78 -3.05
C LYS A 326 6.08 30.43 -3.69
N ASP A 327 7.17 29.82 -3.22
CA ASP A 327 7.62 28.50 -3.67
C ASP A 327 7.68 28.36 -5.21
N ASP A 328 8.35 29.32 -5.88
CA ASP A 328 8.49 29.42 -7.35
C ASP A 328 7.15 29.52 -8.11
N SER A 329 6.10 29.97 -7.43
CA SER A 329 4.75 30.05 -7.98
C SER A 329 4.16 31.45 -7.83
N LEU A 330 3.55 31.96 -8.90
CA LEU A 330 2.83 33.23 -8.88
C LEU A 330 1.38 33.02 -8.47
N MET A 331 0.92 33.78 -7.49
CA MET A 331 -0.44 33.73 -6.98
C MET A 331 -1.07 35.13 -6.88
N MET A 332 -2.39 35.16 -6.86
CA MET A 332 -3.18 36.36 -6.64
C MET A 332 -4.05 36.17 -5.40
N LEU A 333 -4.10 37.18 -4.52
CA LEU A 333 -4.99 37.15 -3.35
C LEU A 333 -6.45 37.09 -3.82
N ALA A 334 -7.28 36.29 -3.15
CA ALA A 334 -8.67 36.07 -3.55
C ALA A 334 -9.48 37.37 -3.79
N PRO A 335 -9.41 38.43 -2.92
CA PRO A 335 -10.11 39.69 -3.18
C PRO A 335 -9.62 40.42 -4.44
N VAL A 336 -8.33 40.35 -4.73
CA VAL A 336 -7.75 40.95 -5.95
C VAL A 336 -8.20 40.17 -7.18
N ARG A 337 -8.14 38.82 -7.13
CA ARG A 337 -8.60 37.94 -8.21
C ARG A 337 -10.08 38.13 -8.53
N GLU A 338 -10.93 38.23 -7.52
CA GLU A 338 -12.36 38.48 -7.64
C GLU A 338 -12.64 39.83 -8.35
N TYR A 339 -11.97 40.90 -7.92
CA TYR A 339 -12.10 42.22 -8.53
C TYR A 339 -11.63 42.24 -9.99
N ILE A 340 -10.44 41.67 -10.26
CA ILE A 340 -9.86 41.66 -11.60
C ILE A 340 -10.70 40.82 -12.57
N SER A 341 -11.07 39.59 -12.18
CA SER A 341 -11.84 38.68 -13.05
C SER A 341 -13.25 39.21 -13.40
N THR A 342 -13.81 40.10 -12.59
CA THR A 342 -15.13 40.68 -12.83
C THR A 342 -15.07 41.91 -13.73
N ARG A 343 -13.99 42.71 -13.66
CA ARG A 343 -13.89 44.01 -14.36
C ARG A 343 -12.96 44.02 -15.58
N TYR A 344 -11.98 43.13 -15.65
CA TYR A 344 -10.98 43.10 -16.71
C TYR A 344 -11.14 41.86 -17.57
N SER A 345 -11.47 42.05 -18.85
CA SER A 345 -11.60 40.95 -19.81
C SER A 345 -10.23 40.43 -20.23
N ILE A 346 -10.08 39.11 -20.24
CA ILE A 346 -8.89 38.44 -20.78
C ILE A 346 -8.91 38.58 -22.31
N PRO A 347 -7.82 39.02 -22.96
CA PRO A 347 -7.74 39.02 -24.42
C PRO A 347 -7.93 37.61 -25.00
N ASP A 348 -8.76 37.45 -26.02
CA ASP A 348 -9.05 36.14 -26.67
C ASP A 348 -7.78 35.39 -27.10
N LEU A 349 -6.75 36.13 -27.54
CA LEU A 349 -5.46 35.57 -27.90
C LEU A 349 -4.80 34.86 -26.71
N PHE A 350 -4.81 35.49 -25.53
CA PHE A 350 -4.17 34.95 -24.33
C PHE A 350 -4.94 33.75 -23.80
N LEU A 351 -6.27 33.79 -23.86
CA LEU A 351 -7.09 32.64 -23.50
C LEU A 351 -6.74 31.42 -24.36
N ARG A 352 -6.63 31.60 -25.69
CA ARG A 352 -6.23 30.53 -26.62
C ARG A 352 -4.79 30.03 -26.37
N GLN A 353 -3.88 30.92 -26.01
CA GLN A 353 -2.49 30.56 -25.70
C GLN A 353 -2.39 29.74 -24.40
N ILE A 354 -3.11 30.15 -23.35
CA ILE A 354 -3.23 29.39 -22.10
C ILE A 354 -3.81 28.01 -22.38
N GLU A 355 -4.91 27.93 -23.13
CA GLU A 355 -5.52 26.66 -23.54
C GLU A 355 -4.54 25.76 -24.29
N ALA A 356 -3.88 26.28 -25.33
CA ALA A 356 -2.95 25.52 -26.15
C ALA A 356 -1.76 25.02 -25.33
N PHE A 357 -1.21 25.86 -24.45
CA PHE A 357 -0.11 25.49 -23.56
C PHE A 357 -0.47 24.31 -22.65
N TYR A 358 -1.64 24.36 -22.00
CA TYR A 358 -2.04 23.30 -21.09
C TYR A 358 -2.39 21.99 -21.83
N VAL A 359 -2.93 22.06 -23.05
CA VAL A 359 -3.12 20.88 -23.91
C VAL A 359 -1.76 20.27 -24.29
N GLU A 360 -0.85 21.08 -24.82
CA GLU A 360 0.49 20.61 -25.20
C GLU A 360 1.28 20.07 -24.01
N MET A 361 1.15 20.70 -22.84
CA MET A 361 1.75 20.22 -21.60
C MET A 361 1.24 18.81 -21.23
N THR A 362 -0.06 18.55 -21.37
CA THR A 362 -0.59 17.19 -21.14
C THR A 362 -0.08 16.18 -22.17
N GLU A 363 0.12 16.57 -23.43
CA GLU A 363 0.66 15.70 -24.47
C GLU A 363 2.15 15.40 -24.28
N ARG A 364 2.95 16.38 -23.84
CA ARG A 364 4.39 16.22 -23.59
C ARG A 364 4.70 15.38 -22.34
N MET A 365 3.81 15.38 -21.34
CA MET A 365 4.08 14.82 -20.02
C MET A 365 3.53 13.39 -19.79
N SER A 366 2.95 12.75 -20.81
CA SER A 366 2.61 11.32 -20.80
C SER A 366 3.88 10.46 -20.71
N GLY A 367 4.45 10.33 -19.50
CA GLY A 367 5.66 9.55 -19.22
C GLY A 367 6.63 10.12 -18.18
N SER A 368 6.39 11.31 -17.59
CA SER A 368 7.27 11.87 -16.54
C SER A 368 6.47 12.24 -15.29
N GLY A 369 6.87 11.69 -14.13
CA GLY A 369 6.23 11.89 -12.82
C GLY A 369 6.39 13.29 -12.21
N ASN A 370 6.21 14.34 -13.01
CA ASN A 370 6.31 15.73 -12.57
C ASN A 370 5.01 16.24 -11.92
N ASN A 371 5.14 17.36 -11.19
CA ASN A 371 4.17 18.06 -10.33
C ASN A 371 2.84 18.52 -10.99
N LEU A 372 2.18 17.70 -11.81
CA LEU A 372 0.91 18.03 -12.46
C LEU A 372 -0.24 18.23 -11.45
N ASP A 373 -0.11 17.67 -10.25
CA ASP A 373 -1.01 17.94 -9.11
C ASP A 373 -1.11 19.46 -8.85
N LEU A 374 -0.04 20.23 -9.06
CA LEU A 374 -0.03 21.70 -8.92
C LEU A 374 -0.85 22.40 -10.01
N HIS A 375 -1.05 21.76 -11.16
CA HIS A 375 -1.77 22.32 -12.30
C HIS A 375 -3.19 21.77 -12.46
N ALA A 376 -3.61 20.81 -11.64
CA ALA A 376 -4.89 20.11 -11.78
C ALA A 376 -6.10 21.06 -11.82
N LEU A 377 -6.15 22.08 -10.96
CA LEU A 377 -7.25 23.06 -10.93
C LEU A 377 -7.22 24.02 -12.14
N ASN A 378 -6.03 24.35 -12.64
CA ASN A 378 -5.90 25.14 -13.86
C ASN A 378 -6.41 24.34 -15.07
N LEU A 379 -5.98 23.09 -15.21
CA LEU A 379 -6.44 22.16 -16.26
C LEU A 379 -7.97 22.01 -16.18
N PHE A 380 -8.52 21.76 -14.99
CA PHE A 380 -9.96 21.64 -14.81
C PHE A 380 -10.72 22.91 -15.22
N LYS A 381 -10.26 24.09 -14.76
CA LYS A 381 -10.88 25.38 -15.09
C LYS A 381 -10.89 25.61 -16.60
N ILE A 382 -9.77 25.35 -17.26
CA ILE A 382 -9.62 25.49 -18.71
C ILE A 382 -10.56 24.53 -19.44
N PHE A 383 -10.60 23.26 -19.05
CA PHE A 383 -11.35 22.26 -19.78
C PHE A 383 -12.87 22.28 -19.51
N ALA A 384 -13.30 22.81 -18.38
CA ALA A 384 -14.72 23.05 -18.09
C ALA A 384 -15.37 24.04 -19.07
N GLN A 385 -14.59 24.88 -19.76
CA GLN A 385 -15.11 25.87 -20.70
C GLN A 385 -15.38 25.32 -22.10
N TYR A 386 -14.87 24.14 -22.45
CA TYR A 386 -15.13 23.52 -23.75
C TYR A 386 -16.56 22.95 -23.82
N GLN A 387 -17.52 23.76 -24.25
CA GLN A 387 -18.92 23.33 -24.42
C GLN A 387 -19.27 22.83 -25.83
N GLY A 388 -18.39 23.04 -26.83
CA GLY A 388 -18.60 22.53 -28.19
C GLY A 388 -18.11 21.08 -28.36
N ALA A 389 -18.73 20.32 -29.27
CA ALA A 389 -18.41 18.90 -29.51
C ALA A 389 -16.92 18.63 -29.78
N GLY A 390 -16.25 19.49 -30.56
CA GLY A 390 -14.80 19.37 -30.81
C GLY A 390 -13.93 19.71 -29.59
N GLY A 391 -14.44 20.51 -28.65
CA GLY A 391 -13.75 20.85 -27.40
C GLY A 391 -13.95 19.79 -26.33
N GLN A 392 -15.13 19.18 -26.24
CA GLN A 392 -15.44 18.11 -25.29
C GLN A 392 -14.56 16.87 -25.51
N GLY A 393 -14.29 16.50 -26.77
CA GLY A 393 -13.36 15.41 -27.09
C GLY A 393 -11.93 15.69 -26.61
N LYS A 394 -11.42 16.91 -26.83
CA LYS A 394 -10.08 17.32 -26.33
C LYS A 394 -10.02 17.31 -24.80
N ALA A 395 -11.06 17.81 -24.13
CA ALA A 395 -11.16 17.75 -22.68
C ALA A 395 -11.15 16.30 -22.18
N ALA A 396 -11.85 15.38 -22.86
CA ALA A 396 -11.89 13.97 -22.51
C ALA A 396 -10.53 13.28 -22.67
N HIS A 397 -9.76 13.60 -23.71
CA HIS A 397 -8.38 13.11 -23.85
C HIS A 397 -7.45 13.60 -22.73
N CYS A 398 -7.58 14.86 -22.31
CA CYS A 398 -6.78 15.38 -21.21
C CYS A 398 -7.12 14.68 -19.88
N LEU A 399 -8.40 14.36 -19.66
CA LEU A 399 -8.85 13.57 -18.52
C LEU A 399 -8.27 12.14 -18.54
N ILE A 400 -8.16 11.50 -19.71
CA ILE A 400 -7.45 10.21 -19.85
C ILE A 400 -5.98 10.35 -19.43
N THR A 401 -5.28 11.40 -19.88
CA THR A 401 -3.88 11.62 -19.51
C THR A 401 -3.72 11.79 -18.00
N LEU A 402 -4.57 12.61 -17.39
CA LEU A 402 -4.61 12.74 -15.92
C LEU A 402 -4.88 11.38 -15.26
N ALA A 403 -5.85 10.63 -15.76
CA ALA A 403 -6.20 9.33 -15.20
C ALA A 403 -5.03 8.34 -15.23
N HIS A 404 -4.29 8.27 -16.35
CA HIS A 404 -3.08 7.44 -16.43
C HIS A 404 -2.01 7.89 -15.43
N MET A 405 -1.75 9.18 -15.30
CA MET A 405 -0.75 9.68 -14.33
C MET A 405 -1.13 9.37 -12.88
N TYR A 406 -2.41 9.54 -12.52
CA TYR A 406 -2.89 9.15 -11.20
C TYR A 406 -2.80 7.63 -10.99
N SER A 407 -3.01 6.83 -12.04
CA SER A 407 -2.81 5.38 -12.00
C SER A 407 -1.34 5.02 -11.75
N ASP A 408 -0.39 5.69 -12.42
CA ASP A 408 1.06 5.46 -12.26
C ASP A 408 1.54 5.84 -10.84
N GLN A 409 0.87 6.79 -10.20
CA GLN A 409 1.10 7.16 -8.80
C GLN A 409 0.33 6.28 -7.79
N TYR A 410 -0.27 5.16 -8.24
CA TYR A 410 -1.07 4.25 -7.42
C TYR A 410 -2.30 4.92 -6.78
N LYS A 411 -2.74 6.07 -7.30
CA LYS A 411 -3.93 6.83 -6.85
C LYS A 411 -5.16 6.40 -7.67
N TYR A 412 -5.52 5.12 -7.59
CA TYR A 412 -6.53 4.50 -8.46
C TYR A 412 -7.95 5.08 -8.33
N ASN A 413 -8.34 5.57 -7.16
CA ASN A 413 -9.64 6.23 -6.98
C ASN A 413 -9.76 7.52 -7.81
N ASN A 414 -8.70 8.33 -7.85
CA ASN A 414 -8.67 9.55 -8.64
C ASN A 414 -8.68 9.21 -10.12
N ALA A 415 -7.86 8.24 -10.53
CA ALA A 415 -7.84 7.75 -11.91
C ALA A 415 -9.23 7.28 -12.36
N THR A 416 -9.96 6.55 -11.49
CA THR A 416 -11.32 6.08 -11.74
C THR A 416 -12.27 7.25 -12.01
N LYS A 417 -12.20 8.31 -11.20
CA LYS A 417 -13.02 9.51 -11.36
C LYS A 417 -12.77 10.20 -12.71
N PHE A 418 -11.51 10.37 -13.09
CA PHE A 418 -11.12 10.98 -14.36
C PHE A 418 -11.57 10.14 -15.56
N PHE A 419 -11.41 8.81 -15.52
CA PHE A 419 -11.91 7.94 -16.60
C PHE A 419 -13.45 7.93 -16.70
N LEU A 420 -14.18 8.01 -15.59
CA LEU A 420 -15.65 8.13 -15.60
C LEU A 420 -16.09 9.42 -16.30
N GLU A 421 -15.46 10.55 -15.98
CA GLU A 421 -15.78 11.81 -16.62
C GLU A 421 -15.36 11.84 -18.11
N ALA A 422 -14.17 11.33 -18.42
CA ALA A 422 -13.71 11.18 -19.80
C ALA A 422 -14.72 10.36 -20.62
N ARG A 423 -15.18 9.23 -20.07
CA ARG A 423 -16.19 8.38 -20.70
C ARG A 423 -17.49 9.14 -20.96
N ALA A 424 -18.00 9.87 -19.97
CA ALA A 424 -19.22 10.66 -20.12
C ALA A 424 -19.09 11.69 -21.25
N LYS A 425 -17.96 12.41 -21.32
CA LYS A 425 -17.70 13.37 -22.40
C LYS A 425 -17.59 12.69 -23.78
N PHE A 426 -16.94 11.53 -23.87
CA PHE A 426 -16.87 10.77 -25.13
C PHE A 426 -18.25 10.27 -25.56
N GLN A 427 -19.13 9.89 -24.62
CA GLN A 427 -20.52 9.55 -24.90
C GLN A 427 -21.31 10.75 -25.43
N ASP A 428 -21.13 11.94 -24.83
CA ASP A 428 -21.77 13.18 -25.29
C ASP A 428 -21.38 13.55 -26.73
N VAL A 429 -20.12 13.33 -27.11
CA VAL A 429 -19.65 13.56 -28.49
C VAL A 429 -19.87 12.37 -29.43
N ASN A 430 -20.56 11.32 -28.98
CA ASN A 430 -20.79 10.06 -29.70
C ASN A 430 -19.51 9.34 -30.18
N ASP A 431 -18.39 9.50 -29.48
CA ASP A 431 -17.16 8.75 -29.72
C ASP A 431 -17.17 7.44 -28.93
N GLN A 432 -17.80 6.42 -29.52
CA GLN A 432 -17.93 5.10 -28.89
C GLN A 432 -16.59 4.37 -28.74
N CYS A 433 -15.57 4.70 -29.54
CA CYS A 433 -14.26 4.06 -29.48
C CYS A 433 -13.56 4.43 -28.16
N TRP A 434 -13.46 5.73 -27.89
CA TRP A 434 -12.83 6.22 -26.65
C TRP A 434 -13.69 5.99 -25.41
N ALA A 435 -15.03 5.99 -25.55
CA ALA A 435 -15.91 5.60 -24.45
C ALA A 435 -15.68 4.13 -24.03
N ALA A 436 -15.51 3.21 -24.98
CA ALA A 436 -15.20 1.80 -24.72
C ALA A 436 -13.79 1.64 -24.11
N TYR A 437 -12.80 2.39 -24.61
CA TYR A 437 -11.45 2.44 -24.03
C TYR A 437 -11.46 2.89 -22.56
N CYS A 438 -12.23 3.92 -22.22
CA CYS A 438 -12.37 4.37 -20.83
C CYS A 438 -12.99 3.28 -19.94
N LEU A 439 -13.99 2.53 -20.44
CA LEU A 439 -14.58 1.42 -19.68
C LEU A 439 -13.58 0.28 -19.47
N TYR A 440 -12.78 -0.05 -20.48
CA TYR A 440 -11.68 -1.00 -20.35
C TYR A 440 -10.71 -0.58 -19.23
N LYS A 441 -10.26 0.69 -19.25
CA LYS A 441 -9.36 1.24 -18.22
C LYS A 441 -9.99 1.27 -16.83
N LEU A 442 -11.29 1.57 -16.72
CA LEU A 442 -12.02 1.47 -15.45
C LEU A 442 -12.03 0.04 -14.92
N GLY A 443 -12.23 -0.95 -15.78
CA GLY A 443 -12.13 -2.37 -15.41
C GLY A 443 -10.75 -2.76 -14.89
N GLU A 444 -9.67 -2.27 -15.53
CA GLU A 444 -8.30 -2.45 -15.04
C GLU A 444 -8.09 -1.81 -13.66
N LEU A 445 -8.60 -0.60 -13.43
CA LEU A 445 -8.49 0.07 -12.15
C LEU A 445 -9.28 -0.64 -11.03
N GLN A 446 -10.46 -1.16 -11.33
CA GLN A 446 -11.22 -1.96 -10.36
C GLN A 446 -10.46 -3.24 -9.97
N LYS A 447 -9.73 -3.86 -10.91
CA LYS A 447 -8.85 -5.00 -10.61
C LYS A 447 -7.72 -4.58 -9.66
N MET A 448 -7.11 -3.42 -9.88
CA MET A 448 -6.05 -2.89 -9.01
C MET A 448 -6.56 -2.46 -7.63
N LEU A 449 -7.84 -2.08 -7.53
CA LEU A 449 -8.57 -1.81 -6.29
C LEU A 449 -9.14 -3.08 -5.63
N GLU A 450 -8.81 -4.28 -6.13
CA GLU A 450 -9.30 -5.58 -5.65
C GLU A 450 -10.83 -5.77 -5.69
N ASN A 451 -11.55 -4.87 -6.36
CA ASN A 451 -12.98 -4.98 -6.66
C ASN A 451 -13.22 -5.94 -7.85
N TYR A 452 -12.83 -7.20 -7.70
CA TYR A 452 -12.78 -8.17 -8.80
C TYR A 452 -14.13 -8.41 -9.48
N ASP A 453 -15.24 -8.37 -8.75
CA ASP A 453 -16.58 -8.52 -9.35
C ASP A 453 -16.94 -7.38 -10.30
N GLU A 454 -16.70 -6.13 -9.88
CA GLU A 454 -16.95 -4.97 -10.73
C GLU A 454 -15.95 -4.92 -11.88
N ALA A 455 -14.69 -5.30 -11.65
CA ALA A 455 -13.69 -5.46 -12.71
C ALA A 455 -14.16 -6.46 -13.78
N ARG A 456 -14.64 -7.66 -13.38
CA ARG A 456 -15.16 -8.68 -14.30
C ARG A 456 -16.33 -8.16 -15.13
N LYS A 457 -17.26 -7.45 -14.50
CA LYS A 457 -18.42 -6.86 -15.17
C LYS A 457 -17.99 -5.77 -16.17
N MET A 458 -17.22 -4.79 -15.73
CA MET A 458 -16.74 -3.69 -16.57
C MET A 458 -15.91 -4.19 -17.76
N LEU A 459 -14.98 -5.13 -17.55
CA LEU A 459 -14.16 -5.70 -18.63
C LEU A 459 -14.98 -6.52 -19.62
N SER A 460 -16.02 -7.22 -19.16
CA SER A 460 -16.93 -7.97 -20.04
C SER A 460 -17.78 -7.04 -20.89
N GLU A 461 -18.31 -5.96 -20.30
CA GLU A 461 -19.04 -4.90 -21.02
C GLU A 461 -18.12 -4.17 -22.01
N ALA A 462 -16.90 -3.79 -21.60
CA ALA A 462 -15.90 -3.16 -22.46
C ALA A 462 -15.57 -4.02 -23.68
N ARG A 463 -15.38 -5.34 -23.50
CA ARG A 463 -15.11 -6.27 -24.62
C ARG A 463 -16.24 -6.26 -25.65
N VAL A 464 -17.50 -6.20 -25.22
CA VAL A 464 -18.66 -6.14 -26.11
C VAL A 464 -18.69 -4.81 -26.87
N GLU A 465 -18.48 -3.69 -26.18
CA GLU A 465 -18.42 -2.35 -26.79
C GLU A 465 -17.26 -2.25 -27.80
N CYS A 466 -16.05 -2.69 -27.43
CA CYS A 466 -14.87 -2.70 -28.30
C CYS A 466 -15.11 -3.52 -29.58
N ARG A 467 -15.77 -4.69 -29.47
CA ARG A 467 -16.13 -5.51 -30.64
C ARG A 467 -17.14 -4.81 -31.55
N ALA A 468 -18.11 -4.09 -30.97
CA ALA A 468 -19.10 -3.33 -31.76
C ALA A 468 -18.44 -2.21 -32.58
N VAL A 469 -17.43 -1.53 -32.01
CA VAL A 469 -16.64 -0.50 -32.70
C VAL A 469 -15.48 -1.05 -33.53
N LYS A 470 -15.36 -2.38 -33.65
CA LYS A 470 -14.28 -3.10 -34.38
C LYS A 470 -12.86 -2.85 -33.85
N ASP A 471 -12.72 -2.44 -32.60
CA ASP A 471 -11.43 -2.41 -31.89
C ASP A 471 -11.11 -3.81 -31.33
N GLN A 472 -10.55 -4.65 -32.21
CA GLN A 472 -10.17 -6.02 -31.87
C GLN A 472 -9.02 -6.06 -30.86
N ARG A 473 -8.15 -5.04 -30.86
CA ARG A 473 -6.98 -5.00 -29.96
C ARG A 473 -7.44 -4.80 -28.52
N THR A 474 -8.21 -3.75 -28.24
CA THR A 474 -8.73 -3.49 -26.88
C THR A 474 -9.64 -4.62 -26.40
N ALA A 475 -10.43 -5.23 -27.30
CA ALA A 475 -11.24 -6.40 -26.96
C ALA A 475 -10.39 -7.61 -26.48
N ALA A 476 -9.24 -7.86 -27.11
CA ALA A 476 -8.30 -8.90 -26.68
C ALA A 476 -7.64 -8.55 -25.33
N TYR A 477 -7.27 -7.28 -25.10
CA TYR A 477 -6.76 -6.83 -23.79
C TYR A 477 -7.80 -6.90 -22.67
N CYS A 478 -9.09 -6.67 -22.96
CA CYS A 478 -10.17 -6.90 -22.00
C CYS A 478 -10.21 -8.36 -21.56
N LEU A 479 -10.08 -9.27 -22.52
CA LEU A 479 -10.10 -10.72 -22.26
C LEU A 479 -8.87 -11.20 -21.49
N TRP A 480 -7.68 -10.69 -21.83
CA TRP A 480 -6.48 -10.94 -21.05
C TRP A 480 -6.63 -10.45 -19.61
N ASN A 481 -7.14 -9.24 -19.41
CA ASN A 481 -7.40 -8.71 -18.07
C ASN A 481 -8.47 -9.47 -17.29
N LEU A 482 -9.49 -10.02 -17.96
CA LEU A 482 -10.42 -10.96 -17.32
C LEU A 482 -9.69 -12.21 -16.84
N GLY A 483 -8.81 -12.77 -17.68
CA GLY A 483 -7.94 -13.89 -17.31
C GLY A 483 -7.04 -13.58 -16.11
N GLU A 484 -6.43 -12.39 -16.09
CA GLU A 484 -5.63 -11.90 -14.97
C GLU A 484 -6.46 -11.71 -13.70
N THR A 485 -7.70 -11.24 -13.82
CA THR A 485 -8.62 -11.07 -12.69
C THR A 485 -8.96 -12.42 -12.05
N TYR A 486 -9.34 -13.41 -12.86
CA TYR A 486 -9.54 -14.79 -12.37
C TYR A 486 -8.26 -15.39 -11.79
N LYS A 487 -7.09 -15.09 -12.37
CA LYS A 487 -5.80 -15.55 -11.85
C LYS A 487 -5.53 -14.99 -10.45
N MET A 488 -5.80 -13.71 -10.22
CA MET A 488 -5.65 -13.06 -8.89
C MET A 488 -6.61 -13.66 -7.85
N GLN A 489 -7.81 -14.10 -8.27
CA GLN A 489 -8.75 -14.83 -7.41
C GLN A 489 -8.44 -16.32 -7.27
N ASN A 490 -7.31 -16.81 -7.80
CA ASN A 490 -6.92 -18.22 -7.85
C ASN A 490 -7.93 -19.14 -8.57
N GLU A 491 -8.85 -18.59 -9.36
CA GLU A 491 -9.79 -19.31 -10.22
C GLU A 491 -9.09 -19.79 -11.50
N TYR A 492 -8.07 -20.63 -11.36
CA TYR A 492 -7.14 -20.98 -12.44
C TYR A 492 -7.80 -21.64 -13.66
N ARG A 493 -8.94 -22.32 -13.50
CA ARG A 493 -9.67 -22.95 -14.60
C ARG A 493 -10.24 -21.91 -15.56
N GLU A 494 -10.96 -20.93 -15.02
CA GLU A 494 -11.54 -19.84 -15.82
C GLU A 494 -10.44 -18.91 -16.33
N ALA A 495 -9.40 -18.63 -15.52
CA ALA A 495 -8.23 -17.88 -15.97
C ALA A 495 -7.56 -18.51 -17.20
N THR A 496 -7.32 -19.83 -17.18
CA THR A 496 -6.71 -20.56 -18.31
C THR A 496 -7.58 -20.45 -19.57
N LYS A 497 -8.90 -20.56 -19.43
CA LYS A 497 -9.84 -20.43 -20.55
C LYS A 497 -9.77 -19.04 -21.18
N MET A 498 -9.89 -17.99 -20.36
CA MET A 498 -9.85 -16.61 -20.84
C MET A 498 -8.50 -16.25 -21.46
N LEU A 499 -7.38 -16.64 -20.84
CA LEU A 499 -6.04 -16.38 -21.37
C LEU A 499 -5.75 -17.14 -22.67
N SER A 500 -6.28 -18.36 -22.82
CA SER A 500 -6.11 -19.15 -24.05
C SER A 500 -6.94 -18.59 -25.21
N GLU A 501 -8.15 -18.10 -24.94
CA GLU A 501 -8.94 -17.33 -25.89
C GLU A 501 -8.23 -16.01 -26.27
N ALA A 502 -7.69 -15.27 -25.29
CA ALA A 502 -6.93 -14.03 -25.53
C ALA A 502 -5.68 -14.25 -26.38
N LEU A 503 -4.91 -15.31 -26.10
CA LEU A 503 -3.76 -15.72 -26.89
C LEU A 503 -4.14 -15.96 -28.36
N THR A 504 -5.28 -16.62 -28.60
CA THR A 504 -5.79 -16.84 -29.95
C THR A 504 -6.18 -15.54 -30.64
N GLU A 505 -6.86 -14.63 -29.92
CA GLU A 505 -7.23 -13.31 -30.46
C GLU A 505 -5.99 -12.46 -30.79
N PHE A 506 -4.99 -12.42 -29.90
CA PHE A 506 -3.74 -11.69 -30.13
C PHE A 506 -2.93 -12.24 -31.32
N ASN A 507 -2.86 -13.56 -31.47
CA ASN A 507 -2.23 -14.20 -32.62
C ASN A 507 -2.94 -13.84 -33.94
N ASN A 508 -4.28 -13.79 -33.94
CA ASN A 508 -5.06 -13.43 -35.13
C ASN A 508 -4.83 -11.97 -35.58
N ILE A 509 -4.59 -11.05 -34.64
CA ILE A 509 -4.28 -9.64 -34.93
C ILE A 509 -2.77 -9.37 -35.04
N ALA A 510 -1.93 -10.41 -34.95
CA ALA A 510 -0.47 -10.33 -34.93
C ALA A 510 0.12 -9.41 -33.85
N ASP A 511 -0.58 -9.23 -32.71
CA ASP A 511 -0.06 -8.52 -31.53
C ASP A 511 0.80 -9.50 -30.72
N LYS A 512 2.09 -9.55 -31.07
CA LYS A 512 3.06 -10.44 -30.41
C LYS A 512 3.18 -10.14 -28.92
N TYR A 513 3.16 -8.86 -28.54
CA TYR A 513 3.31 -8.45 -27.14
C TYR A 513 2.16 -8.97 -26.27
N GLY A 514 0.91 -8.80 -26.73
CA GLY A 514 -0.27 -9.35 -26.04
C GLY A 514 -0.26 -10.88 -25.97
N ALA A 515 0.17 -11.55 -27.04
CA ALA A 515 0.31 -13.01 -27.07
C ALA A 515 1.36 -13.51 -26.05
N THR A 516 2.53 -12.86 -25.97
CA THR A 516 3.58 -13.21 -25.01
C THR A 516 3.12 -13.00 -23.56
N HIS A 517 2.35 -11.94 -23.28
CA HIS A 517 1.74 -11.72 -21.95
C HIS A 517 0.78 -12.85 -21.56
N CYS A 518 0.00 -13.37 -22.50
CA CYS A 518 -0.85 -14.54 -22.26
C CYS A 518 -0.01 -15.78 -21.95
N LEU A 519 1.07 -16.03 -22.69
CA LEU A 519 1.99 -17.14 -22.43
C LEU A 519 2.60 -17.05 -21.02
N ALA A 520 3.13 -15.88 -20.63
CA ALA A 520 3.70 -15.67 -19.30
C ALA A 520 2.67 -15.92 -18.18
N SER A 521 1.44 -15.46 -18.39
CA SER A 521 0.33 -15.64 -17.44
C SER A 521 -0.12 -17.10 -17.31
N LEU A 522 -0.18 -17.83 -18.43
CA LEU A 522 -0.44 -19.27 -18.46
C LEU A 522 0.69 -20.05 -17.78
N GLY A 523 1.94 -19.67 -18.03
CA GLY A 523 3.12 -20.24 -17.38
C GLY A 523 3.08 -20.10 -15.86
N TYR A 524 2.67 -18.93 -15.35
CA TYR A 524 2.41 -18.73 -13.93
C TYR A 524 1.33 -19.68 -13.40
N ILE A 525 0.20 -19.80 -14.10
CA ILE A 525 -0.89 -20.69 -13.67
C ILE A 525 -0.44 -22.15 -13.61
N TYR A 526 0.33 -22.61 -14.61
CA TYR A 526 0.89 -23.95 -14.59
C TYR A 526 1.88 -24.16 -13.46
N ARG A 527 2.69 -23.16 -13.11
CA ARG A 527 3.53 -23.21 -11.89
C ARG A 527 2.69 -23.38 -10.64
N MET A 528 1.62 -22.60 -10.47
CA MET A 528 0.73 -22.69 -9.31
C MET A 528 -0.05 -24.01 -9.24
N GLN A 529 -0.30 -24.65 -10.39
CA GLN A 529 -0.90 -25.99 -10.47
C GLN A 529 0.12 -27.14 -10.31
N ASN A 530 1.38 -26.85 -9.97
CA ASN A 530 2.49 -27.81 -9.90
C ASN A 530 2.82 -28.53 -11.23
N LYS A 531 2.36 -28.00 -12.37
CA LYS A 531 2.69 -28.47 -13.72
C LYS A 531 4.00 -27.85 -14.18
N TYR A 532 5.08 -28.20 -13.47
CA TYR A 532 6.36 -27.49 -13.59
C TYR A 532 7.03 -27.64 -14.96
N ASN A 533 6.82 -28.77 -15.65
CA ASN A 533 7.43 -29.01 -16.96
C ASN A 533 6.76 -28.12 -18.02
N GLU A 534 5.43 -28.12 -18.06
CA GLU A 534 4.62 -27.29 -18.96
C GLU A 534 4.84 -25.79 -18.67
N ALA A 535 4.93 -25.42 -17.39
CA ALA A 535 5.28 -24.05 -16.99
C ALA A 535 6.66 -23.64 -17.50
N ARG A 536 7.66 -24.52 -17.38
CA ARG A 536 9.04 -24.25 -17.83
C ARG A 536 9.11 -24.06 -19.34
N GLU A 537 8.42 -24.89 -20.12
CA GLU A 537 8.37 -24.77 -21.58
C GLU A 537 7.79 -23.42 -22.01
N ILE A 538 6.60 -23.08 -21.51
CA ILE A 538 5.89 -21.85 -21.91
C ILE A 538 6.58 -20.59 -21.41
N LEU A 539 7.12 -20.59 -20.18
CA LEU A 539 7.87 -19.44 -19.67
C LEU A 539 9.20 -19.24 -20.40
N SER A 540 9.85 -20.31 -20.85
CA SER A 540 11.07 -20.21 -21.68
C SER A 540 10.76 -19.63 -23.05
N GLU A 541 9.63 -20.03 -23.66
CA GLU A 541 9.14 -19.43 -24.90
C GLU A 541 8.81 -17.94 -24.71
N ALA A 542 8.07 -17.59 -23.66
CA ALA A 542 7.71 -16.20 -23.37
C ALA A 542 8.96 -15.33 -23.14
N MET A 543 9.93 -15.83 -22.38
CA MET A 543 11.20 -15.15 -22.13
C MET A 543 11.95 -14.86 -23.44
N PHE A 544 12.05 -15.85 -24.33
CA PHE A 544 12.71 -15.68 -25.63
C PHE A 544 12.00 -14.64 -26.50
N GLN A 545 10.66 -14.64 -26.50
CA GLN A 545 9.88 -13.64 -27.23
C GLN A 545 10.09 -12.23 -26.67
N TYR A 546 10.05 -12.03 -25.35
CA TYR A 546 10.35 -10.73 -24.74
C TYR A 546 11.77 -10.24 -25.05
N GLN A 547 12.78 -11.12 -25.00
CA GLN A 547 14.14 -10.78 -25.40
C GLN A 547 14.21 -10.33 -26.87
N SER A 548 13.48 -11.00 -27.77
CA SER A 548 13.43 -10.61 -29.19
C SER A 548 12.74 -9.26 -29.43
N MET A 549 11.87 -8.84 -28.50
CA MET A 549 11.16 -7.55 -28.52
C MET A 549 11.91 -6.45 -27.75
N ASN A 550 13.08 -6.73 -27.17
CA ASN A 550 13.83 -5.86 -26.27
C ASN A 550 13.08 -5.48 -24.97
N GLU A 551 12.11 -6.29 -24.55
CA GLU A 551 11.36 -6.13 -23.30
C GLU A 551 12.14 -6.79 -22.15
N GLN A 552 13.19 -6.12 -21.68
CA GLN A 552 14.14 -6.69 -20.71
C GLN A 552 13.51 -6.96 -19.34
N SER A 553 12.57 -6.12 -18.89
CA SER A 553 11.89 -6.28 -17.59
C SER A 553 11.05 -7.55 -17.58
N GLU A 554 10.26 -7.77 -18.62
CA GLU A 554 9.36 -8.92 -18.76
C GLU A 554 10.14 -10.22 -18.98
N ALA A 555 11.26 -10.17 -19.71
CA ALA A 555 12.18 -11.30 -19.82
C ALA A 555 12.78 -11.68 -18.46
N ALA A 556 13.22 -10.70 -17.66
CA ALA A 556 13.73 -10.92 -16.31
C ALA A 556 12.65 -11.49 -15.37
N MET A 557 11.40 -11.06 -15.50
CA MET A 557 10.26 -11.62 -14.76
C MET A 557 10.04 -13.11 -15.10
N CYS A 558 10.14 -13.48 -16.38
CA CYS A 558 10.08 -14.89 -16.78
C CYS A 558 11.23 -15.70 -16.19
N LEU A 559 12.46 -15.15 -16.20
CA LEU A 559 13.63 -15.78 -15.60
C LEU A 559 13.46 -15.99 -14.09
N TRP A 560 12.89 -15.01 -13.39
CA TRP A 560 12.54 -15.13 -11.97
C TRP A 560 11.51 -16.25 -11.71
N GLN A 561 10.46 -16.34 -12.52
CA GLN A 561 9.47 -17.44 -12.42
C GLN A 561 10.12 -18.82 -12.66
N LEU A 562 11.00 -18.92 -13.65
CA LEU A 562 11.75 -20.14 -13.93
C LEU A 562 12.69 -20.51 -12.76
N GLY A 563 13.34 -19.52 -12.15
CA GLY A 563 14.13 -19.72 -10.93
C GLY A 563 13.29 -20.26 -9.77
N ASN A 564 12.08 -19.71 -9.56
CA ASN A 564 11.14 -20.23 -8.56
C ASN A 564 10.65 -21.66 -8.88
N ILE A 565 10.46 -22.01 -10.16
CA ILE A 565 10.16 -23.40 -10.56
C ILE A 565 11.32 -24.33 -10.19
N SER A 566 12.56 -23.94 -10.50
CA SER A 566 13.74 -24.72 -10.12
C SER A 566 13.85 -24.89 -8.61
N TRP A 567 13.51 -23.85 -7.83
CA TRP A 567 13.43 -23.94 -6.37
C TRP A 567 12.37 -24.94 -5.91
N MET A 568 11.15 -24.88 -6.46
CA MET A 568 10.06 -25.82 -6.14
C MET A 568 10.38 -27.27 -6.54
N GLN A 569 11.29 -27.48 -7.50
CA GLN A 569 11.82 -28.79 -7.89
C GLN A 569 13.05 -29.23 -7.04
N ASN A 570 13.38 -28.50 -5.97
CA ASN A 570 14.55 -28.71 -5.11
C ASN A 570 15.91 -28.59 -5.85
N LYS A 571 15.94 -27.95 -7.02
CA LYS A 571 17.17 -27.67 -7.78
C LYS A 571 17.77 -26.33 -7.36
N TYR A 572 18.23 -26.27 -6.11
CA TYR A 572 18.63 -25.02 -5.46
C TYR A 572 19.73 -24.25 -6.19
N ASP A 573 20.76 -24.93 -6.72
CA ASP A 573 21.87 -24.26 -7.41
C ASP A 573 21.44 -23.64 -8.74
N GLU A 574 20.58 -24.34 -9.50
CA GLU A 574 19.97 -23.81 -10.74
C GLU A 574 19.09 -22.60 -10.40
N ALA A 575 18.26 -22.72 -9.36
CA ALA A 575 17.38 -21.64 -8.90
C ALA A 575 18.16 -20.39 -8.47
N MET A 576 19.20 -20.54 -7.65
CA MET A 576 20.04 -19.43 -7.19
C MET A 576 20.69 -18.69 -8.35
N LYS A 577 21.20 -19.43 -9.35
CA LYS A 577 21.81 -18.83 -10.54
C LYS A 577 20.79 -18.00 -11.33
N MET A 578 19.62 -18.58 -11.63
CA MET A 578 18.58 -17.90 -12.41
C MET A 578 18.03 -16.66 -11.68
N LEU A 579 17.80 -16.74 -10.37
CA LEU A 579 17.30 -15.62 -9.58
C LEU A 579 18.35 -14.50 -9.42
N SER A 580 19.63 -14.85 -9.32
CA SER A 580 20.72 -13.85 -9.29
C SER A 580 20.86 -13.13 -10.63
N GLU A 581 20.79 -13.87 -11.74
CA GLU A 581 20.78 -13.29 -13.09
C GLU A 581 19.57 -12.37 -13.32
N ALA A 582 18.37 -12.77 -12.86
CA ALA A 582 17.19 -11.92 -12.93
C ALA A 582 17.36 -10.65 -12.08
N MET A 583 17.91 -10.77 -10.86
CA MET A 583 18.19 -9.64 -9.99
C MET A 583 19.16 -8.64 -10.63
N ASP A 584 20.23 -9.12 -11.28
CA ASP A 584 21.19 -8.25 -11.96
C ASP A 584 20.57 -7.51 -13.15
N GLN A 585 19.68 -8.18 -13.89
CA GLN A 585 18.88 -7.53 -14.94
C GLN A 585 17.98 -6.43 -14.35
N PHE A 586 17.24 -6.71 -13.28
CA PHE A 586 16.39 -5.72 -12.63
C PHE A 586 17.17 -4.54 -12.05
N LYS A 587 18.38 -4.76 -11.52
CA LYS A 587 19.30 -3.69 -11.10
C LYS A 587 19.71 -2.81 -12.27
N SER A 588 20.00 -3.41 -13.43
CA SER A 588 20.43 -2.66 -14.63
C SER A 588 19.34 -1.75 -15.21
N ILE A 589 18.07 -2.08 -15.00
CA ILE A 589 16.91 -1.27 -15.40
C ILE A 589 16.31 -0.46 -14.24
N GLU A 590 17.04 -0.34 -13.13
CA GLU A 590 16.65 0.42 -11.93
C GLU A 590 15.29 0.02 -11.31
N ASN A 591 14.84 -1.22 -11.54
CA ASN A 591 13.55 -1.70 -11.06
C ASN A 591 13.66 -2.30 -9.65
N GLN A 592 13.65 -1.44 -8.63
CA GLN A 592 13.86 -1.83 -7.24
C GLN A 592 12.79 -2.80 -6.69
N THR A 593 11.55 -2.73 -7.18
CA THR A 593 10.47 -3.64 -6.76
C THR A 593 10.83 -5.08 -7.08
N TRP A 594 11.27 -5.36 -8.31
CA TRP A 594 11.63 -6.71 -8.72
C TRP A 594 12.97 -7.19 -8.15
N VAL A 595 13.93 -6.29 -7.92
CA VAL A 595 15.12 -6.63 -7.12
C VAL A 595 14.72 -7.16 -5.76
N THR A 596 13.72 -6.54 -5.13
CA THR A 596 13.22 -6.94 -3.81
C THR A 596 12.51 -8.30 -3.85
N HIS A 597 11.72 -8.58 -4.90
CA HIS A 597 11.16 -9.92 -5.11
C HIS A 597 12.23 -11.00 -5.31
N CYS A 598 13.33 -10.70 -6.01
CA CYS A 598 14.46 -11.62 -6.15
C CYS A 598 15.15 -11.89 -4.80
N LEU A 599 15.39 -10.86 -3.97
CA LEU A 599 15.96 -11.02 -2.63
C LEU A 599 15.12 -11.95 -1.76
N GLN A 600 13.79 -11.80 -1.81
CA GLN A 600 12.88 -12.66 -1.07
C GLN A 600 12.90 -14.11 -1.56
N SER A 601 12.91 -14.35 -2.88
CA SER A 601 13.04 -15.70 -3.45
C SER A 601 14.38 -16.36 -3.07
N LEU A 602 15.49 -15.62 -3.11
CA LEU A 602 16.80 -16.10 -2.69
C LEU A 602 16.82 -16.44 -1.19
N ALA A 603 16.21 -15.60 -0.35
CA ALA A 603 16.07 -15.88 1.07
C ALA A 603 15.27 -17.16 1.34
N ASN A 604 14.19 -17.40 0.59
CA ASN A 604 13.40 -18.62 0.71
C ASN A 604 14.18 -19.88 0.33
N ILE A 605 15.08 -19.80 -0.65
CA ILE A 605 16.00 -20.89 -0.99
C ILE A 605 16.98 -21.14 0.16
N ASP A 606 17.60 -20.08 0.70
CA ASP A 606 18.50 -20.21 1.85
C ASP A 606 17.77 -20.78 3.07
N MET A 607 16.50 -20.41 3.31
CA MET A 607 15.64 -21.03 4.34
C MET A 607 15.43 -22.52 4.08
N SER A 608 15.12 -22.91 2.83
CA SER A 608 14.91 -24.31 2.44
C SER A 608 16.17 -25.17 2.61
N GLN A 609 17.35 -24.54 2.55
CA GLN A 609 18.64 -25.18 2.78
C GLN A 609 19.16 -25.02 4.22
N ASN A 610 18.30 -24.58 5.15
CA ASN A 610 18.62 -24.30 6.56
C ASN A 610 19.75 -23.27 6.77
N ARG A 611 20.06 -22.44 5.77
CA ARG A 611 21.04 -21.34 5.84
C ARG A 611 20.40 -20.08 6.42
N PHE A 612 19.82 -20.21 7.62
CA PHE A 612 19.00 -19.16 8.24
C PHE A 612 19.69 -17.80 8.42
N SER A 613 21.01 -17.78 8.66
CA SER A 613 21.77 -16.53 8.80
C SER A 613 21.76 -15.70 7.51
N LYS A 614 22.04 -16.34 6.36
CA LYS A 614 22.02 -15.68 5.04
C LYS A 614 20.61 -15.25 4.65
N ALA A 615 19.62 -16.11 4.89
CA ALA A 615 18.22 -15.77 4.66
C ALA A 615 17.78 -14.54 5.47
N THR A 616 18.24 -14.42 6.72
CA THR A 616 17.94 -13.25 7.56
C THR A 616 18.52 -11.96 6.98
N GLU A 617 19.76 -11.98 6.49
CA GLU A 617 20.40 -10.82 5.86
C GLU A 617 19.60 -10.35 4.63
N LEU A 618 19.25 -11.28 3.73
CA LEU A 618 18.47 -11.00 2.53
C LEU A 618 17.06 -10.47 2.84
N LEU A 619 16.39 -11.03 3.85
CA LEU A 619 15.05 -10.57 4.25
C LEU A 619 15.06 -9.20 4.93
N LEU A 620 16.13 -8.85 5.66
CA LEU A 620 16.26 -7.52 6.25
C LEU A 620 16.50 -6.45 5.18
N GLU A 621 17.30 -6.77 4.17
CA GLU A 621 17.47 -5.91 2.98
C GLU A 621 16.14 -5.75 2.24
N ALA A 622 15.44 -6.86 1.98
CA ALA A 622 14.13 -6.83 1.31
C ALA A 622 13.08 -6.04 2.11
N LYS A 623 13.04 -6.21 3.44
CA LYS A 623 12.15 -5.45 4.34
C LYS A 623 12.40 -3.94 4.24
N ALA A 624 13.66 -3.52 4.25
CA ALA A 624 14.02 -2.09 4.12
C ALA A 624 13.62 -1.51 2.76
N ASN A 625 13.78 -2.29 1.69
CA ASN A 625 13.39 -1.87 0.34
C ASN A 625 11.87 -1.78 0.17
N TYR A 626 11.10 -2.77 0.64
CA TYR A 626 9.64 -2.68 0.62
C TYR A 626 9.12 -1.49 1.44
N GLN A 627 9.78 -1.17 2.57
CA GLN A 627 9.45 0.01 3.36
C GLN A 627 9.71 1.32 2.61
N SER A 628 10.82 1.43 1.87
CA SER A 628 11.16 2.66 1.12
C SER A 628 10.27 2.85 -0.11
N ILE A 629 9.87 1.76 -0.77
CA ILE A 629 8.96 1.76 -1.93
C ILE A 629 7.50 1.96 -1.50
N GLY A 630 7.18 1.72 -0.21
CA GLY A 630 5.82 1.82 0.33
C GLY A 630 4.97 0.57 0.08
N ASP A 631 5.58 -0.54 -0.35
CA ASP A 631 4.91 -1.82 -0.49
C ASP A 631 4.72 -2.47 0.89
N LYS A 632 3.54 -2.21 1.47
CA LYS A 632 3.17 -2.75 2.79
C LYS A 632 2.96 -4.26 2.77
N LEU A 633 2.58 -4.84 1.63
CA LEU A 633 2.34 -6.27 1.49
C LEU A 633 3.67 -7.04 1.54
N GLY A 634 4.64 -6.61 0.73
CA GLY A 634 5.99 -7.16 0.74
C GLY A 634 6.67 -7.00 2.10
N PHE A 635 6.50 -5.83 2.74
CA PHE A 635 7.02 -5.57 4.09
C PHE A 635 6.48 -6.57 5.12
N ALA A 636 5.16 -6.79 5.14
CA ALA A 636 4.52 -7.77 6.04
C ALA A 636 4.93 -9.21 5.71
N GLY A 637 5.10 -9.53 4.43
CA GLY A 637 5.63 -10.81 3.96
C GLY A 637 7.04 -11.10 4.48
N CYS A 638 7.94 -10.12 4.45
CA CYS A 638 9.28 -10.25 5.02
C CYS A 638 9.25 -10.49 6.54
N LEU A 639 8.37 -9.80 7.28
CA LEU A 639 8.18 -10.05 8.71
C LEU A 639 7.72 -11.48 8.97
N TRP A 640 6.75 -11.98 8.20
CA TRP A 640 6.29 -13.36 8.33
C TRP A 640 7.43 -14.37 8.09
N SER A 641 8.22 -14.20 7.01
CA SER A 641 9.38 -15.06 6.74
C SER A 641 10.45 -15.00 7.84
N LEU A 642 10.73 -13.80 8.40
CA LEU A 642 11.64 -13.65 9.54
C LEU A 642 11.10 -14.36 10.80
N GLY A 643 9.78 -14.30 11.03
CA GLY A 643 9.09 -15.04 12.08
C GLY A 643 9.26 -16.56 11.94
N GLU A 644 9.09 -17.09 10.72
CA GLU A 644 9.34 -18.51 10.41
C GLU A 644 10.80 -18.91 10.63
N ILE A 645 11.77 -18.06 10.28
CA ILE A 645 13.19 -18.31 10.59
C ILE A 645 13.40 -18.41 12.09
N HIS A 646 12.83 -17.49 12.88
CA HIS A 646 12.96 -17.53 14.33
C HIS A 646 12.27 -18.76 14.95
N LEU A 647 11.15 -19.21 14.39
CA LEU A 647 10.52 -20.47 14.78
C LEU A 647 11.44 -21.66 14.52
N ASN A 648 12.05 -21.76 13.33
CA ASN A 648 12.97 -22.86 12.97
C ASN A 648 14.31 -22.82 13.73
N GLN A 649 14.67 -21.68 14.32
CA GLN A 649 15.84 -21.53 15.20
C GLN A 649 15.51 -21.74 16.68
N ASP A 650 14.30 -22.23 17.01
CA ASP A 650 13.78 -22.39 18.36
C ASP A 650 13.76 -21.11 19.21
N ARG A 651 13.79 -19.94 18.55
CA ARG A 651 13.72 -18.61 19.18
C ARG A 651 12.27 -18.17 19.33
N TYR A 652 11.48 -18.97 20.05
CA TYR A 652 10.02 -18.83 20.09
C TYR A 652 9.51 -17.47 20.59
N SER A 653 10.22 -16.80 21.50
CA SER A 653 9.85 -15.46 21.97
C SER A 653 9.95 -14.41 20.86
N LYS A 654 11.06 -14.39 20.13
CA LYS A 654 11.26 -13.52 18.96
C LYS A 654 10.31 -13.87 17.82
N ALA A 655 10.06 -15.15 17.59
CA ALA A 655 9.08 -15.59 16.60
C ALA A 655 7.69 -15.03 16.92
N THR A 656 7.27 -15.08 18.18
CA THR A 656 5.98 -14.52 18.62
C THR A 656 5.90 -13.01 18.39
N GLU A 657 6.95 -12.27 18.74
CA GLU A 657 7.03 -10.81 18.56
C GLU A 657 6.91 -10.43 17.07
N VAL A 658 7.76 -11.00 16.23
CA VAL A 658 7.83 -10.68 14.80
C VAL A 658 6.58 -11.13 14.04
N LEU A 659 6.02 -12.30 14.36
CA LEU A 659 4.76 -12.75 13.74
C LEU A 659 3.56 -11.91 14.18
N SER A 660 3.55 -11.40 15.41
CA SER A 660 2.50 -10.49 15.88
C SER A 660 2.59 -9.12 15.18
N GLU A 661 3.80 -8.62 14.93
CA GLU A 661 4.04 -7.45 14.10
C GLU A 661 3.52 -7.68 12.67
N ALA A 662 3.80 -8.85 12.08
CA ALA A 662 3.30 -9.22 10.75
C ALA A 662 1.76 -9.24 10.70
N VAL A 663 1.09 -9.83 11.70
CA VAL A 663 -0.39 -9.81 11.82
C VAL A 663 -0.92 -8.38 11.81
N PHE A 664 -0.35 -7.49 12.64
CA PHE A 664 -0.77 -6.09 12.70
C PHE A 664 -0.67 -5.40 11.33
N HIS A 665 0.42 -5.63 10.60
CA HIS A 665 0.60 -5.04 9.27
C HIS A 665 -0.36 -5.63 8.24
N PHE A 666 -0.55 -6.94 8.20
CA PHE A 666 -1.54 -7.57 7.31
C PHE A 666 -2.97 -7.11 7.61
N GLU A 667 -3.35 -6.98 8.89
CA GLU A 667 -4.64 -6.41 9.31
C GLU A 667 -4.80 -4.96 8.84
N SER A 668 -3.74 -4.14 8.96
CA SER A 668 -3.77 -2.73 8.55
C SER A 668 -3.98 -2.52 7.05
N ILE A 669 -3.66 -3.52 6.23
CA ILE A 669 -3.86 -3.50 4.77
C ILE A 669 -5.04 -4.37 4.32
N GLY A 670 -5.83 -4.92 5.24
CA GLY A 670 -6.99 -5.75 4.90
C GLY A 670 -6.65 -7.14 4.37
N ASN A 671 -5.38 -7.56 4.35
CA ASN A 671 -4.98 -8.85 3.81
C ASN A 671 -5.22 -9.99 4.82
N GLN A 672 -6.46 -10.50 4.82
CA GLN A 672 -6.90 -11.56 5.73
C GLN A 672 -6.16 -12.89 5.49
N LEU A 673 -5.73 -13.18 4.26
CA LEU A 673 -4.96 -14.38 3.93
C LEU A 673 -3.59 -14.36 4.62
N GLY A 674 -2.89 -13.22 4.58
CA GLY A 674 -1.63 -12.99 5.28
C GLY A 674 -1.77 -13.10 6.79
N VAL A 675 -2.87 -12.59 7.35
CA VAL A 675 -3.23 -12.81 8.77
C VAL A 675 -3.39 -14.30 9.08
N ALA A 676 -4.11 -15.04 8.23
CA ALA A 676 -4.32 -16.48 8.41
C ALA A 676 -2.98 -17.25 8.41
N HIS A 677 -2.07 -16.94 7.49
CA HIS A 677 -0.73 -17.54 7.45
C HIS A 677 0.07 -17.24 8.72
N CYS A 678 0.07 -15.99 9.19
CA CYS A 678 0.78 -15.62 10.42
C CYS A 678 0.18 -16.30 11.66
N LEU A 679 -1.16 -16.42 11.74
CA LEU A 679 -1.83 -17.14 12.83
C LEU A 679 -1.49 -18.63 12.81
N MET A 680 -1.41 -19.25 11.63
CA MET A 680 -0.98 -20.65 11.50
C MET A 680 0.47 -20.81 12.01
N SER A 681 1.39 -19.92 11.63
CA SER A 681 2.76 -19.87 12.16
C SER A 681 2.81 -19.67 13.68
N LEU A 682 2.03 -18.74 14.22
CA LEU A 682 1.92 -18.51 15.67
C LEU A 682 1.38 -19.74 16.40
N SER A 683 0.43 -20.48 15.81
CA SER A 683 -0.06 -21.72 16.39
C SER A 683 1.05 -22.77 16.53
N ARG A 684 1.95 -22.87 15.54
CA ARG A 684 3.13 -23.75 15.60
C ARG A 684 4.11 -23.32 16.69
N VAL A 685 4.31 -22.00 16.87
CA VAL A 685 5.09 -21.46 18.01
C VAL A 685 4.46 -21.88 19.34
N HIS A 686 3.13 -21.79 19.49
CA HIS A 686 2.44 -22.22 20.71
C HIS A 686 2.52 -23.73 20.94
N ILE A 687 2.47 -24.56 19.89
CA ILE A 687 2.68 -26.01 19.98
C ILE A 687 4.07 -26.30 20.52
N ALA A 688 5.11 -25.67 19.95
CA ALA A 688 6.49 -25.85 20.38
C ALA A 688 6.73 -25.38 21.83
N GLN A 689 5.98 -24.39 22.30
CA GLN A 689 5.98 -23.94 23.69
C GLN A 689 5.07 -24.76 24.63
N HIS A 690 4.47 -25.86 24.16
CA HIS A 690 3.50 -26.68 24.90
C HIS A 690 2.24 -25.94 25.37
N LYS A 691 1.91 -24.79 24.75
CA LYS A 691 0.73 -23.96 25.04
C LYS A 691 -0.45 -24.40 24.18
N TYR A 692 -0.90 -25.63 24.38
CA TYR A 692 -1.87 -26.26 23.49
C TYR A 692 -3.23 -25.57 23.43
N SER A 693 -3.72 -25.00 24.54
CA SER A 693 -4.99 -24.26 24.57
C SER A 693 -4.95 -23.01 23.70
N GLU A 694 -3.84 -22.27 23.76
CA GLU A 694 -3.58 -21.09 22.94
C GLU A 694 -3.40 -21.49 21.47
N ALA A 695 -2.63 -22.55 21.20
CA ALA A 695 -2.47 -23.10 19.85
C ALA A 695 -3.81 -23.46 19.20
N THR A 696 -4.69 -24.16 19.93
CA THR A 696 -6.04 -24.52 19.44
C THR A 696 -6.88 -23.27 19.13
N LYS A 697 -6.85 -22.25 20.00
CA LYS A 697 -7.58 -21.00 19.74
C LYS A 697 -7.05 -20.28 18.49
N THR A 698 -5.73 -20.20 18.36
CA THR A 698 -5.08 -19.51 17.24
C THR A 698 -5.31 -20.22 15.91
N ILE A 699 -5.22 -21.55 15.85
CA ILE A 699 -5.45 -22.31 14.61
C ILE A 699 -6.94 -22.30 14.19
N LEU A 700 -7.88 -22.28 15.15
CA LEU A 700 -9.31 -22.11 14.84
C LEU A 700 -9.61 -20.72 14.25
N ASN A 701 -8.91 -19.68 14.74
CA ASN A 701 -9.01 -18.35 14.16
C ASN A 701 -8.43 -18.33 12.73
N ALA A 702 -7.25 -18.90 12.51
CA ALA A 702 -6.66 -19.04 11.17
C ALA A 702 -7.61 -19.77 10.20
N ARG A 703 -8.22 -20.88 10.65
CA ARG A 703 -9.20 -21.63 9.85
C ARG A 703 -10.42 -20.80 9.48
N ALA A 704 -10.92 -19.96 10.39
CA ALA A 704 -12.06 -19.08 10.11
C ALA A 704 -11.69 -18.03 9.05
N GLN A 705 -10.49 -17.46 9.11
CA GLN A 705 -9.98 -16.52 8.10
C GLN A 705 -9.83 -17.20 6.73
N TYR A 706 -9.19 -18.37 6.66
CA TYR A 706 -9.08 -19.12 5.40
C TYR A 706 -10.45 -19.45 4.78
N LYS A 707 -11.44 -19.84 5.60
CA LYS A 707 -12.80 -20.08 5.12
C LYS A 707 -13.46 -18.80 4.58
N HIS A 708 -13.21 -17.65 5.21
CA HIS A 708 -13.73 -16.37 4.73
C HIS A 708 -13.10 -15.96 3.40
N CYS A 709 -11.80 -16.21 3.23
CA CYS A 709 -11.07 -15.99 1.98
C CYS A 709 -11.36 -17.05 0.89
N GLU A 710 -12.30 -17.96 1.11
CA GLU A 710 -12.58 -19.13 0.26
C GLU A 710 -11.36 -20.03 -0.04
N ASP A 711 -10.30 -19.91 0.76
CA ASP A 711 -9.12 -20.76 0.69
C ASP A 711 -9.38 -22.09 1.43
N GLN A 712 -9.97 -23.02 0.68
CA GLN A 712 -10.24 -24.37 1.17
C GLN A 712 -8.97 -25.16 1.49
N MET A 713 -7.85 -24.83 0.83
CA MET A 713 -6.56 -25.49 1.03
C MET A 713 -5.99 -25.15 2.41
N GLY A 714 -5.90 -23.85 2.73
CA GLY A 714 -5.44 -23.36 4.04
C GLY A 714 -6.36 -23.83 5.18
N ALA A 715 -7.67 -23.85 4.95
CA ALA A 715 -8.64 -24.36 5.92
C ALA A 715 -8.45 -25.87 6.22
N ALA A 716 -8.06 -26.67 5.23
CA ALA A 716 -7.75 -28.10 5.39
C ALA A 716 -6.38 -28.31 6.06
N GLN A 717 -5.38 -27.48 5.77
CA GLN A 717 -4.09 -27.50 6.48
C GLN A 717 -4.24 -27.17 7.97
N CYS A 718 -5.16 -26.26 8.32
CA CYS A 718 -5.48 -25.99 9.72
C CYS A 718 -6.01 -27.22 10.47
N LEU A 719 -6.77 -28.10 9.80
CA LEU A 719 -7.21 -29.38 10.38
C LEU A 719 -6.04 -30.33 10.63
N GLN A 720 -5.04 -30.37 9.72
CA GLN A 720 -3.83 -31.16 9.94
C GLN A 720 -3.07 -30.66 11.17
N HIS A 721 -2.86 -29.36 11.32
CA HIS A 721 -2.21 -28.79 12.52
C HIS A 721 -3.02 -29.02 13.79
N LEU A 722 -4.36 -28.94 13.72
CA LEU A 722 -5.21 -29.30 14.86
C LEU A 722 -5.04 -30.78 15.24
N SER A 723 -4.91 -31.67 14.25
CA SER A 723 -4.61 -33.09 14.53
C SER A 723 -3.25 -33.29 15.20
N GLU A 724 -2.24 -32.49 14.85
CA GLU A 724 -0.91 -32.50 15.48
C GLU A 724 -0.99 -32.10 16.97
N ILE A 725 -1.81 -31.10 17.30
CA ILE A 725 -2.12 -30.74 18.69
C ILE A 725 -2.76 -31.92 19.44
N HIS A 726 -3.75 -32.59 18.84
CA HIS A 726 -4.39 -33.74 19.47
C HIS A 726 -3.42 -34.93 19.61
N LEU A 727 -2.53 -35.15 18.64
CA LEU A 727 -1.51 -36.21 18.68
C LEU A 727 -0.50 -36.00 19.79
N THR A 728 0.01 -34.78 19.95
CA THR A 728 0.93 -34.43 21.06
C THR A 728 0.27 -34.61 22.42
N GLN A 729 -1.05 -34.45 22.51
CA GLN A 729 -1.85 -34.74 23.70
C GLN A 729 -2.28 -36.21 23.84
N LYS A 730 -1.84 -37.11 22.95
CA LYS A 730 -2.23 -38.54 22.87
C LYS A 730 -3.75 -38.77 22.69
N ARG A 731 -4.47 -37.80 22.15
CA ARG A 731 -5.91 -37.89 21.84
C ARG A 731 -6.13 -38.43 20.43
N TYR A 732 -5.85 -39.71 20.26
CA TYR A 732 -5.81 -40.36 18.94
C TYR A 732 -7.15 -40.35 18.18
N ASP A 733 -8.29 -40.45 18.87
CA ASP A 733 -9.60 -40.45 18.23
C ASP A 733 -9.96 -39.06 17.66
N GLU A 734 -9.69 -37.99 18.41
CA GLU A 734 -9.87 -36.60 17.95
C GLU A 734 -8.94 -36.30 16.76
N ALA A 735 -7.68 -36.73 16.84
CA ALA A 735 -6.72 -36.57 15.74
C ALA A 735 -7.14 -37.32 14.47
N THR A 736 -7.68 -38.54 14.62
CA THR A 736 -8.18 -39.35 13.51
C THR A 736 -9.33 -38.63 12.80
N LEU A 737 -10.28 -38.06 13.56
CA LEU A 737 -11.41 -37.33 13.00
C LEU A 737 -10.96 -36.10 12.20
N MET A 738 -10.02 -35.32 12.74
CA MET A 738 -9.49 -34.12 12.06
C MET A 738 -8.72 -34.48 10.77
N LEU A 739 -7.90 -35.55 10.80
CA LEU A 739 -7.16 -36.01 9.62
C LEU A 739 -8.07 -36.60 8.55
N SER A 740 -9.12 -37.33 8.92
CA SER A 740 -10.12 -37.84 7.96
C SER A 740 -10.88 -36.70 7.29
N GLU A 741 -11.27 -35.67 8.05
CA GLU A 741 -11.92 -34.46 7.50
C GLU A 741 -10.96 -33.72 6.55
N ALA A 742 -9.69 -33.51 6.97
CA ALA A 742 -8.67 -32.87 6.14
C ALA A 742 -8.42 -33.65 4.84
N CYS A 743 -8.27 -34.98 4.93
CA CYS A 743 -8.06 -35.85 3.78
C CYS A 743 -9.23 -35.75 2.77
N SER A 744 -10.47 -35.77 3.25
CA SER A 744 -11.63 -35.60 2.37
C SER A 744 -11.66 -34.23 1.70
N GLN A 745 -11.33 -33.15 2.43
CA GLN A 745 -11.24 -31.80 1.86
C GLN A 745 -10.14 -31.72 0.79
N PHE A 746 -8.94 -32.24 1.07
CA PHE A 746 -7.84 -32.28 0.10
C PHE A 746 -8.22 -33.07 -1.16
N LEU A 747 -8.91 -34.21 -1.04
CA LEU A 747 -9.38 -34.96 -2.20
C LEU A 747 -10.39 -34.18 -3.04
N ASN A 748 -11.34 -33.50 -2.39
CA ASN A 748 -12.37 -32.70 -3.08
C ASN A 748 -11.77 -31.53 -3.87
N ILE A 749 -10.69 -30.91 -3.36
CA ILE A 749 -9.96 -29.82 -4.05
C ILE A 749 -8.89 -30.32 -5.01
N GLY A 750 -8.73 -31.64 -5.18
CA GLY A 750 -7.72 -32.25 -6.06
C GLY A 750 -6.30 -32.29 -5.49
N GLY A 751 -6.11 -31.91 -4.22
CA GLY A 751 -4.84 -31.94 -3.48
C GLY A 751 -4.38 -33.34 -3.06
N LYS A 752 -4.19 -34.25 -4.04
CA LYS A 752 -3.87 -35.68 -3.78
C LYS A 752 -2.63 -35.90 -2.93
N SER A 753 -1.58 -35.06 -3.08
CA SER A 753 -0.36 -35.16 -2.27
C SER A 753 -0.64 -34.91 -0.78
N HIS A 754 -1.40 -33.85 -0.46
CA HIS A 754 -1.75 -33.51 0.92
C HIS A 754 -2.71 -34.52 1.55
N ALA A 755 -3.66 -35.05 0.75
CA ALA A 755 -4.51 -36.16 1.17
C ALA A 755 -3.67 -37.40 1.52
N ALA A 756 -2.71 -37.76 0.67
CA ALA A 756 -1.82 -38.89 0.91
C ALA A 756 -0.94 -38.69 2.15
N SER A 757 -0.47 -37.47 2.42
CA SER A 757 0.22 -37.13 3.68
C SER A 757 -0.68 -37.31 4.91
N CYS A 758 -1.97 -36.94 4.83
CA CYS A 758 -2.93 -37.21 5.91
C CYS A 758 -3.05 -38.72 6.16
N LEU A 759 -3.15 -39.51 5.10
CA LEU A 759 -3.24 -40.98 5.18
C LEU A 759 -1.99 -41.59 5.82
N ILE A 760 -0.79 -41.11 5.51
CA ILE A 760 0.44 -41.55 6.19
C ILE A 760 0.33 -41.30 7.70
N ILE A 761 -0.09 -40.11 8.13
CA ILE A 761 -0.22 -39.79 9.57
C ILE A 761 -1.30 -40.67 10.22
N LEU A 762 -2.44 -40.88 9.57
CA LEU A 762 -3.49 -41.81 10.01
C LEU A 762 -2.96 -43.24 10.18
N SER A 763 -2.10 -43.70 9.27
CA SER A 763 -1.49 -45.02 9.37
C SER A 763 -0.59 -45.15 10.61
N HIS A 764 0.15 -44.10 10.97
CA HIS A 764 0.96 -44.08 12.19
C HIS A 764 0.08 -44.17 13.44
N ILE A 765 -1.04 -43.44 13.46
CA ILE A 765 -2.03 -43.54 14.55
C ILE A 765 -2.56 -44.97 14.66
N HIS A 766 -2.93 -45.59 13.55
CA HIS A 766 -3.39 -46.97 13.54
C HIS A 766 -2.31 -47.95 14.03
N ARG A 767 -1.04 -47.76 13.67
CA ARG A 767 0.07 -48.56 14.21
C ARG A 767 0.22 -48.39 15.73
N TRP A 768 0.17 -47.17 16.25
CA TRP A 768 0.23 -46.91 17.69
C TRP A 768 -0.97 -47.48 18.46
N GLN A 769 -2.12 -47.62 17.80
CA GLN A 769 -3.30 -48.31 18.33
C GLN A 769 -3.28 -49.84 18.09
N HIS A 770 -2.18 -50.40 17.60
CA HIS A 770 -2.02 -51.82 17.23
C HIS A 770 -3.03 -52.33 16.17
N ARG A 771 -3.57 -51.43 15.35
CA ARG A 771 -4.49 -51.73 14.23
C ARG A 771 -3.71 -51.87 12.92
N TYR A 772 -2.78 -52.83 12.87
CA TYR A 772 -1.81 -52.93 11.78
C TYR A 772 -2.41 -53.21 10.40
N THR A 773 -3.50 -53.99 10.32
CA THR A 773 -4.20 -54.25 9.06
C THR A 773 -4.77 -52.97 8.45
N LYS A 774 -5.43 -52.14 9.27
CA LYS A 774 -5.91 -50.82 8.86
C LYS A 774 -4.78 -49.88 8.46
N ALA A 775 -3.64 -49.94 9.16
CA ALA A 775 -2.47 -49.13 8.78
C ALA A 775 -1.97 -49.49 7.37
N VAL A 776 -1.93 -50.79 7.03
CA VAL A 776 -1.57 -51.27 5.69
C VAL A 776 -2.58 -50.79 4.64
N GLU A 777 -3.88 -50.93 4.90
CA GLU A 777 -4.95 -50.45 4.00
C GLU A 777 -4.78 -48.95 3.68
N VAL A 778 -4.65 -48.12 4.72
CA VAL A 778 -4.51 -46.66 4.59
C VAL A 778 -3.20 -46.27 3.86
N LEU A 779 -2.10 -46.97 4.12
CA LEU A 779 -0.84 -46.74 3.41
C LEU A 779 -0.89 -47.17 1.94
N SER A 780 -1.64 -48.22 1.60
CA SER A 780 -1.88 -48.61 0.21
C SER A 780 -2.69 -47.55 -0.54
N GLU A 781 -3.68 -46.93 0.12
CA GLU A 781 -4.42 -45.78 -0.45
C GLU A 781 -3.50 -44.57 -0.66
N ALA A 782 -2.64 -44.25 0.32
CA ALA A 782 -1.65 -43.18 0.21
C ALA A 782 -0.66 -43.43 -0.95
N HIS A 783 -0.18 -44.67 -1.08
CA HIS A 783 0.71 -45.09 -2.15
C HIS A 783 0.06 -44.91 -3.53
N ALA A 784 -1.20 -45.34 -3.71
CA ALA A 784 -1.94 -45.15 -4.95
C ALA A 784 -2.11 -43.66 -5.30
N CYS A 785 -2.34 -42.81 -4.29
CA CYS A 785 -2.41 -41.36 -4.50
C CYS A 785 -1.09 -40.80 -5.01
N PHE A 786 0.04 -41.09 -4.36
CA PHE A 786 1.38 -40.63 -4.78
C PHE A 786 1.79 -41.20 -6.14
N GLN A 787 1.44 -42.46 -6.43
CA GLN A 787 1.68 -43.08 -7.73
C GLN A 787 0.92 -42.36 -8.85
N SER A 788 -0.33 -41.96 -8.60
CA SER A 788 -1.14 -41.22 -9.58
C SER A 788 -0.60 -39.83 -9.93
N ILE A 789 0.23 -39.24 -9.06
CA ILE A 789 0.87 -37.93 -9.27
C ILE A 789 2.36 -38.02 -9.59
N GLY A 790 2.93 -39.23 -9.66
CA GLY A 790 4.34 -39.45 -9.99
C GLY A 790 5.34 -39.01 -8.90
N ASP A 791 4.90 -38.85 -7.65
CA ASP A 791 5.76 -38.43 -6.54
C ASP A 791 6.56 -39.61 -5.97
N GLN A 792 7.79 -39.76 -6.45
CA GLN A 792 8.68 -40.86 -6.06
C GLN A 792 9.09 -40.83 -4.58
N GLN A 793 9.22 -39.64 -3.98
CA GLN A 793 9.54 -39.54 -2.56
C GLN A 793 8.34 -39.94 -1.69
N GLY A 794 7.13 -39.50 -2.07
CA GLY A 794 5.89 -39.90 -1.41
C GLY A 794 5.65 -41.42 -1.50
N ILE A 795 5.92 -42.01 -2.67
CA ILE A 795 5.91 -43.46 -2.87
C ILE A 795 6.89 -44.15 -1.92
N ALA A 796 8.14 -43.68 -1.83
CA ALA A 796 9.17 -44.25 -0.96
C ALA A 796 8.77 -44.18 0.53
N ARG A 797 8.19 -43.06 0.97
CA ARG A 797 7.66 -42.92 2.34
C ARG A 797 6.54 -43.90 2.63
N CYS A 798 5.64 -44.13 1.67
CA CYS A 798 4.57 -45.13 1.81
C CYS A 798 5.13 -46.55 1.90
N LEU A 799 6.10 -46.91 1.05
CA LEU A 799 6.76 -48.22 1.06
C LEU A 799 7.47 -48.48 2.40
N LYS A 800 8.19 -47.48 2.93
CA LYS A 800 8.80 -47.53 4.27
C LYS A 800 7.72 -47.74 5.35
N GLY A 801 6.63 -46.97 5.29
CA GLY A 801 5.50 -47.11 6.23
C GLY A 801 4.85 -48.50 6.18
N LEU A 802 4.65 -49.04 4.98
CA LEU A 802 4.10 -50.39 4.76
C LEU A 802 5.02 -51.45 5.34
N ALA A 803 6.32 -51.35 5.08
CA ALA A 803 7.31 -52.26 5.63
C ALA A 803 7.29 -52.25 7.16
N LEU A 804 7.22 -51.07 7.77
CA LEU A 804 7.13 -50.95 9.22
C LEU A 804 5.83 -51.55 9.79
N ALA A 805 4.69 -51.37 9.11
CA ALA A 805 3.42 -51.97 9.52
C ALA A 805 3.41 -53.50 9.39
N LEU A 806 4.11 -54.06 8.41
CA LEU A 806 4.31 -55.50 8.23
C LEU A 806 5.33 -56.08 9.22
N HIS A 807 6.40 -55.33 9.51
CA HIS A 807 7.36 -55.65 10.56
C HIS A 807 6.66 -55.81 11.92
N ASP A 808 5.76 -54.88 12.27
CA ASP A 808 4.97 -54.97 13.51
C ASP A 808 4.03 -56.19 13.55
N GLN A 809 3.64 -56.72 12.39
CA GLN A 809 2.89 -57.99 12.24
C GLN A 809 3.80 -59.23 12.23
N SER A 810 5.11 -59.06 12.43
CA SER A 810 6.13 -60.11 12.29
C SER A 810 6.21 -60.75 10.88
N ARG A 811 5.73 -60.04 9.85
CA ARG A 811 5.78 -60.48 8.43
C ARG A 811 7.06 -59.98 7.76
N PHE A 812 8.20 -60.43 8.29
CA PHE A 812 9.52 -59.92 7.93
C PHE A 812 9.91 -60.17 6.46
N ASP A 813 9.54 -61.33 5.90
CA ASP A 813 9.82 -61.69 4.51
C ASP A 813 9.13 -60.76 3.50
N GLU A 814 7.95 -60.23 3.87
CA GLU A 814 7.20 -59.28 3.04
C GLU A 814 7.64 -57.83 3.27
N ALA A 815 8.13 -57.51 4.48
CA ALA A 815 8.61 -56.17 4.81
C ALA A 815 9.96 -55.84 4.13
N LEU A 816 10.88 -56.81 4.08
CA LEU A 816 12.23 -56.62 3.54
C LEU A 816 12.28 -56.04 2.11
N PRO A 817 11.58 -56.61 1.10
CA PRO A 817 11.63 -56.08 -0.26
C PRO A 817 11.12 -54.63 -0.35
N LEU A 818 10.11 -54.27 0.45
CA LEU A 818 9.57 -52.91 0.48
C LEU A 818 10.56 -51.90 1.05
N VAL A 819 11.33 -52.25 2.08
CA VAL A 819 12.39 -51.38 2.61
C VAL A 819 13.51 -51.16 1.59
N LEU A 820 13.89 -52.21 0.85
CA LEU A 820 14.93 -52.11 -0.17
C LEU A 820 14.48 -51.26 -1.37
N GLU A 821 13.21 -51.39 -1.77
CA GLU A 821 12.62 -50.53 -2.81
C GLU A 821 12.51 -49.07 -2.35
N ALA A 822 12.09 -48.83 -1.10
CA ALA A 822 12.10 -47.50 -0.52
C ALA A 822 13.51 -46.88 -0.52
N TYR A 823 14.54 -47.66 -0.15
CA TYR A 823 15.93 -47.22 -0.21
C TYR A 823 16.36 -46.83 -1.62
N ALA A 824 16.02 -47.64 -2.64
CA ALA A 824 16.37 -47.33 -4.03
C ALA A 824 15.75 -46.01 -4.49
N ASN A 825 14.49 -45.76 -4.12
CA ASN A 825 13.81 -44.50 -4.43
C ASN A 825 14.42 -43.29 -3.69
N PHE A 826 14.75 -43.43 -2.39
CA PHE A 826 15.44 -42.36 -1.66
C PHE A 826 16.87 -42.12 -2.16
N SER A 827 17.56 -43.17 -2.63
CA SER A 827 18.87 -43.06 -3.27
C SER A 827 18.81 -42.28 -4.57
N ALA A 828 17.78 -42.49 -5.40
CA ALA A 828 17.56 -41.70 -6.60
C ALA A 828 17.24 -40.23 -6.28
N ALA A 829 16.61 -39.97 -5.12
CA ALA A 829 16.30 -38.64 -4.62
C ALA A 829 17.43 -37.97 -3.81
N ASN A 830 18.55 -38.68 -3.58
CA ASN A 830 19.67 -38.25 -2.75
C ASN A 830 19.27 -37.85 -1.30
N ASP A 831 18.25 -38.51 -0.74
CA ASP A 831 17.82 -38.30 0.65
C ASP A 831 18.61 -39.22 1.61
N VAL A 832 19.81 -38.77 1.98
CA VAL A 832 20.77 -39.54 2.80
C VAL A 832 20.19 -39.95 4.15
N THR A 833 19.31 -39.12 4.74
CA THR A 833 18.71 -39.41 6.05
C THR A 833 17.73 -40.56 5.94
N GLU A 834 16.83 -40.50 4.95
CA GLU A 834 15.84 -41.55 4.71
C GLU A 834 16.48 -42.86 4.21
N MET A 835 17.54 -42.77 3.43
CA MET A 835 18.39 -43.91 3.07
C MET A 835 18.96 -44.60 4.32
N GLY A 836 19.49 -43.83 5.27
CA GLY A 836 20.02 -44.36 6.53
C GLY A 836 18.94 -45.05 7.37
N GLN A 837 17.73 -44.50 7.41
CA GLN A 837 16.59 -45.12 8.10
C GLN A 837 16.18 -46.44 7.46
N CYS A 838 16.11 -46.50 6.13
CA CYS A 838 15.81 -47.73 5.41
C CYS A 838 16.87 -48.80 5.67
N MET A 839 18.17 -48.43 5.66
CA MET A 839 19.25 -49.36 5.97
C MET A 839 19.18 -49.87 7.40
N LYS A 840 18.92 -49.00 8.38
CA LYS A 840 18.70 -49.40 9.78
C LYS A 840 17.55 -50.40 9.89
N GLU A 841 16.41 -50.10 9.24
CA GLU A 841 15.23 -50.96 9.27
C GLU A 841 15.50 -52.32 8.61
N SER A 842 16.21 -52.35 7.48
CA SER A 842 16.65 -53.59 6.85
C SER A 842 17.55 -54.42 7.78
N GLY A 843 18.41 -53.76 8.57
CA GLY A 843 19.26 -54.43 9.57
C GLY A 843 18.45 -55.09 10.68
N VAL A 844 17.40 -54.42 11.17
CA VAL A 844 16.46 -54.99 12.16
C VAL A 844 15.73 -56.20 11.56
N ILE A 845 15.22 -56.08 10.34
CA ILE A 845 14.51 -57.18 9.66
C ILE A 845 15.44 -58.38 9.42
N TYR A 846 16.66 -58.16 8.92
CA TYR A 846 17.66 -59.22 8.74
C TYR A 846 18.03 -59.91 10.05
N ARG A 847 18.13 -59.16 11.16
CA ARG A 847 18.35 -59.74 12.50
C ARG A 847 17.22 -60.69 12.88
N ARG A 848 15.95 -60.27 12.67
CA ARG A 848 14.77 -61.10 12.96
C ARG A 848 14.66 -62.34 12.05
N LEU A 849 15.22 -62.26 10.84
CA LEU A 849 15.37 -63.37 9.91
C LEU A 849 16.62 -64.23 10.15
N TRP A 850 17.38 -63.99 11.23
CA TRP A 850 18.61 -64.72 11.58
C TRP A 850 19.73 -64.59 10.54
N GLN A 851 19.68 -63.56 9.69
CA GLN A 851 20.67 -63.25 8.66
C GLN A 851 21.69 -62.23 9.19
N TYR A 852 22.51 -62.66 10.13
CA TYR A 852 23.33 -61.75 10.95
C TYR A 852 24.42 -60.99 10.17
N GLU A 853 25.01 -61.58 9.13
CA GLU A 853 26.02 -60.88 8.32
C GLU A 853 25.40 -59.75 7.49
N GLN A 854 24.22 -59.99 6.91
CA GLN A 854 23.44 -58.98 6.21
C GLN A 854 22.99 -57.88 7.17
N ALA A 855 22.51 -58.24 8.35
CA ALA A 855 22.13 -57.28 9.39
C ALA A 855 23.31 -56.37 9.79
N LYS A 856 24.48 -56.96 10.01
CA LYS A 856 25.71 -56.23 10.35
C LYS A 856 26.12 -55.26 9.25
N LYS A 857 26.03 -55.69 7.99
CA LYS A 857 26.29 -54.82 6.84
C LYS A 857 25.31 -53.65 6.80
N SER A 858 24.00 -53.91 6.87
CA SER A 858 22.95 -52.89 6.86
C SER A 858 23.11 -51.85 7.97
N PHE A 859 23.43 -52.26 9.21
CA PHE A 859 23.71 -51.30 10.29
C PHE A 859 24.98 -50.49 10.06
N THR A 860 26.02 -51.08 9.46
CA THR A 860 27.26 -50.38 9.14
C THR A 860 27.03 -49.34 8.05
N ASP A 861 26.29 -49.69 7.00
CA ASP A 861 25.93 -48.79 5.91
C ASP A 861 25.03 -47.64 6.42
N ALA A 862 24.07 -47.93 7.31
CA ALA A 862 23.26 -46.91 7.96
C ALA A 862 24.10 -45.89 8.76
N LEU A 863 25.07 -46.37 9.55
CA LEU A 863 25.96 -45.49 10.31
C LEU A 863 26.87 -44.63 9.42
N ALA A 864 27.35 -45.19 8.30
CA ALA A 864 28.11 -44.43 7.31
C ALA A 864 27.27 -43.30 6.71
N LEU A 865 26.00 -43.55 6.40
CA LEU A 865 25.06 -42.53 5.92
C LEU A 865 24.80 -41.46 6.98
N TYR A 866 24.51 -41.83 8.23
CA TYR A 866 24.30 -40.85 9.30
C TYR A 866 25.53 -40.00 9.60
N SER A 867 26.74 -40.53 9.40
CA SER A 867 27.99 -39.77 9.60
C SER A 867 28.23 -38.68 8.55
N GLN A 868 27.49 -38.69 7.44
CA GLN A 868 27.56 -37.64 6.41
C GLN A 868 26.71 -36.40 6.77
N CYS A 869 25.93 -36.45 7.86
CA CYS A 869 25.03 -35.37 8.27
C CYS A 869 25.31 -34.94 9.72
N GLU A 870 25.61 -33.66 9.95
CA GLU A 870 26.01 -33.12 11.27
C GLU A 870 24.87 -33.14 12.33
N SER A 871 23.62 -33.43 11.96
CA SER A 871 22.44 -33.32 12.84
C SER A 871 21.65 -34.63 13.05
N GLN A 872 22.29 -35.80 12.90
CA GLN A 872 21.59 -37.10 12.93
C GLN A 872 21.90 -37.97 14.17
N GLU A 873 22.30 -37.35 15.29
CA GLU A 873 22.70 -38.08 16.51
C GLU A 873 21.57 -38.93 17.11
N TYR A 874 20.30 -38.50 16.99
CA TYR A 874 19.14 -39.33 17.38
C TYR A 874 19.06 -40.65 16.59
N ASN A 875 19.09 -40.55 15.25
CA ASN A 875 18.96 -41.72 14.36
C ASN A 875 20.17 -42.64 14.47
N LYS A 876 21.36 -42.05 14.64
CA LYS A 876 22.62 -42.76 14.89
C LYS A 876 22.60 -43.50 16.23
N GLY A 877 22.11 -42.87 17.30
CA GLY A 877 21.95 -43.49 18.61
C GLY A 877 21.05 -44.73 18.55
N TRP A 878 19.86 -44.60 17.94
CA TRP A 878 18.94 -45.74 17.74
C TRP A 878 19.52 -46.85 16.86
N CYS A 879 20.26 -46.49 15.81
CA CYS A 879 20.95 -47.46 14.98
C CYS A 879 22.02 -48.24 15.77
N LEU A 880 22.80 -47.55 16.60
CA LEU A 880 23.80 -48.17 17.48
C LEU A 880 23.15 -49.07 18.54
N TYR A 881 22.01 -48.66 19.09
CA TYR A 881 21.23 -49.47 20.02
C TYR A 881 20.76 -50.78 19.36
N GLU A 882 20.12 -50.72 18.20
CA GLU A 882 19.68 -51.93 17.48
C GLU A 882 20.86 -52.80 17.02
N PHE A 883 21.99 -52.17 16.69
CA PHE A 883 23.22 -52.88 16.35
C PHE A 883 23.80 -53.61 17.58
N SER A 884 23.66 -53.05 18.79
CA SER A 884 24.08 -53.72 20.02
C SER A 884 23.27 -54.99 20.27
N LEU A 885 21.96 -54.96 20.02
CA LEU A 885 21.08 -56.11 20.16
C LEU A 885 21.45 -57.22 19.17
N LEU A 886 21.89 -56.88 17.94
CA LEU A 886 22.45 -57.86 17.01
C LEU A 886 23.67 -58.59 17.60
N PHE A 887 24.61 -57.86 18.21
CA PHE A 887 25.77 -58.49 18.83
C PHE A 887 25.41 -59.31 20.08
N GLN A 888 24.37 -58.92 20.82
CA GLN A 888 23.81 -59.75 21.89
C GLN A 888 23.25 -61.07 21.36
N ASP A 889 22.46 -61.03 20.27
CA ASP A 889 21.91 -62.22 19.61
C ASP A 889 23.02 -63.16 19.09
N MET A 890 24.15 -62.59 18.65
CA MET A 890 25.35 -63.35 18.24
C MET A 890 26.21 -63.84 19.41
N GLY A 891 25.95 -63.37 20.64
CA GLY A 891 26.71 -63.70 21.85
C GLY A 891 28.01 -62.92 22.04
N ASP A 892 28.31 -61.91 21.23
CA ASP A 892 29.47 -61.02 21.37
C ASP A 892 29.13 -59.85 22.30
N LEU A 893 29.16 -60.14 23.60
CA LEU A 893 28.81 -59.16 24.64
C LEU A 893 29.78 -57.97 24.72
N VAL A 894 31.02 -58.13 24.24
CA VAL A 894 32.04 -57.06 24.26
C VAL A 894 31.67 -55.98 23.25
N GLU A 895 31.41 -56.36 22.00
CA GLU A 895 30.98 -55.38 21.00
C GLU A 895 29.56 -54.88 21.25
N ALA A 896 28.65 -55.71 21.78
CA ALA A 896 27.33 -55.24 22.20
C ALA A 896 27.43 -54.09 23.21
N LYS A 897 28.28 -54.24 24.25
CA LYS A 897 28.49 -53.20 25.25
C LYS A 897 29.06 -51.92 24.64
N LYS A 898 30.05 -52.04 23.76
CA LYS A 898 30.66 -50.90 23.07
C LYS A 898 29.66 -50.15 22.18
N LYS A 899 28.77 -50.87 21.49
CA LYS A 899 27.70 -50.24 20.70
C LYS A 899 26.68 -49.52 21.58
N LEU A 900 26.32 -50.07 22.74
CA LEU A 900 25.46 -49.40 23.73
C LEU A 900 26.10 -48.13 24.30
N GLU A 901 27.40 -48.16 24.63
CA GLU A 901 28.14 -46.98 25.11
C GLU A 901 28.15 -45.87 24.04
N ASN A 902 28.38 -46.23 22.78
CA ASN A 902 28.31 -45.27 21.67
C ASN A 902 26.87 -44.75 21.44
N ALA A 903 25.85 -45.60 21.58
CA ALA A 903 24.45 -45.19 21.48
C ALA A 903 24.11 -44.15 22.55
N LYS A 904 24.54 -44.41 23.80
CA LYS A 904 24.40 -43.48 24.92
C LYS A 904 25.08 -42.13 24.63
N ALA A 905 26.33 -42.15 24.17
CA ALA A 905 27.06 -40.92 23.84
C ALA A 905 26.34 -40.10 22.74
N SER A 906 25.75 -40.76 21.74
CA SER A 906 24.93 -40.10 20.72
C SER A 906 23.62 -39.53 21.27
N PHE A 907 22.97 -40.18 22.25
CA PHE A 907 21.78 -39.59 22.89
C PHE A 907 22.12 -38.43 23.83
N GLU A 908 23.24 -38.50 24.56
CA GLU A 908 23.74 -37.43 25.42
C GLU A 908 24.13 -36.18 24.61
N SER A 909 24.76 -36.36 23.44
CA SER A 909 25.14 -35.24 22.57
C SER A 909 23.94 -34.51 21.97
N HIS A 910 22.77 -35.14 21.90
CA HIS A 910 21.52 -34.52 21.45
C HIS A 910 20.90 -33.58 22.51
N GLY A 911 21.20 -33.78 23.80
CA GLY A 911 20.81 -32.87 24.89
C GLY A 911 19.35 -32.90 25.35
N SER A 912 18.46 -33.67 24.70
CA SER A 912 17.01 -33.73 25.00
C SER A 912 16.42 -35.15 25.10
N LEU A 913 17.26 -36.19 25.20
CA LEU A 913 16.88 -37.61 25.15
C LEU A 913 17.22 -38.37 26.43
N GLN A 914 16.79 -37.84 27.58
CA GLN A 914 17.22 -38.36 28.87
C GLN A 914 16.63 -39.74 29.20
N GLU A 915 15.44 -40.06 28.71
CA GLU A 915 14.84 -41.39 28.85
C GLU A 915 15.62 -42.45 28.08
N GLU A 916 16.06 -42.15 26.87
CA GLU A 916 16.85 -43.07 26.03
C GLU A 916 18.24 -43.32 26.61
N VAL A 917 18.85 -42.31 27.23
CA VAL A 917 20.09 -42.46 28.00
C VAL A 917 19.88 -43.42 29.18
N GLU A 918 18.77 -43.30 29.91
CA GLU A 918 18.42 -44.21 31.00
C GLU A 918 18.16 -45.65 30.51
N TRP A 919 17.56 -45.82 29.34
CA TRP A 919 17.39 -47.14 28.71
C TRP A 919 18.72 -47.79 28.38
N CYS A 920 19.65 -47.03 27.79
CA CYS A 920 21.02 -47.51 27.54
C CYS A 920 21.73 -47.88 28.85
N ASP A 921 21.59 -47.09 29.91
CA ASP A 921 22.17 -47.38 31.23
C ASP A 921 21.62 -48.67 31.85
N LYS A 922 20.31 -48.90 31.70
CA LYS A 922 19.68 -50.15 32.13
C LYS A 922 20.22 -51.34 31.33
N ALA A 923 20.27 -51.23 30.01
CA ALA A 923 20.78 -52.29 29.12
C ALA A 923 22.27 -52.59 29.38
N LEU A 924 23.08 -51.57 29.69
CA LEU A 924 24.49 -51.73 30.05
C LEU A 924 24.67 -52.47 31.39
N LYS A 925 23.80 -52.21 32.37
CA LYS A 925 23.78 -52.96 33.65
C LYS A 925 23.42 -54.42 33.45
N GLU A 926 22.35 -54.71 32.72
CA GLU A 926 21.89 -56.07 32.42
C GLU A 926 22.94 -56.88 31.63
N SER A 927 23.58 -56.26 30.63
CA SER A 927 24.68 -56.86 29.87
C SER A 927 25.91 -57.18 30.76
N SER A 928 26.20 -56.31 31.73
CA SER A 928 27.31 -56.49 32.69
C SER A 928 27.02 -57.58 33.73
N GLU A 929 25.76 -57.86 34.03
CA GLU A 929 25.34 -58.95 34.92
C GLU A 929 25.34 -60.30 34.19
N MET A 930 24.86 -60.37 32.94
CA MET A 930 24.91 -61.58 32.13
C MET A 930 26.35 -62.06 31.83
N GLY A 931 27.29 -61.14 31.70
CA GLY A 931 28.72 -61.46 31.54
C GLY A 931 29.39 -62.08 32.76
N LYS A 932 28.75 -62.09 33.95
CA LYS A 932 29.27 -62.72 35.17
C LYS A 932 28.82 -64.18 35.38
N TYR A 933 27.87 -64.66 34.57
CA TYR A 933 27.29 -66.02 34.66
C TYR A 933 27.73 -66.97 33.53
N LYS A 934 28.67 -66.54 32.68
CA LYS A 934 29.48 -67.41 31.80
C LYS A 934 30.86 -67.56 32.39
#